data_AF-A0A936DUD3-F1
#
_entry.id   AF-A0A936DUD3-F1
#
_cell.length_a   1.000
_cell.length_b   1.000
_cell.length_c   1.000
_cell.angle_alpha   90.00
_cell.angle_beta   90.00
_cell.angle_gamma   90.00
#
_symmetry.space_group_name_H-M   'P 1'
#
loop_
_entity.id
_entity.type
_entity.pdbx_description
1 polymer ?
#
loop_
_entity_poly.entity_id
_entity_poly.type
_entity_poly.pdbx_seq_one_letter_code
_entity_poly.pdbx_strand_id
1 'polypeptide(L)'
;MNTTISTPTRFARNVIVEPKVALVIESTVYMPQKGRIILQPGAILNINGGSITLGTFPDICNERTGDPRFWYGIEMQLSTTSSYPKLYCTNGTIEFSEMGIHNDSSRAAGNLFVNISNGTFRNNKHSIHILRGPYIGATPIFINKTRFYIDNSFPLSYYYTQVKIDNSKINFDSCKFDNPSTKHPLDSNSYCIKAMGATLEIQRTTFKDSLYGVQVLSAISPVTVNLTKSKFSNMFVGVNTTAGVNNYSITKDTFDTSWKYGILSTGCTGYNINNNLFNNSGFYNNSVGILMQESGTAENYIQKNVFSYLKYGDIAQGLNGDDNFGLQYRCNTHFNSISKDFLFQGKVSGFQGSRLNAAGNTSDGYVSFDLTSPDVSKINYYYRDISGERPTSTPSSKMNKVITDTLNCKLIGKPDSANHFQVYTPFKDTVIIRQDLYVDSIDGGNTSTLLSNIANATIGTANSVYFGVISKSPWLSADVALALYNRNDLYDSSKRAQILYKNPDLFRSGTFRSAVANASNPLPTSSLEALDTLTNYTTSRTNLETEISDLHQEMSALCFDKLNELKMDTIDNSDSIIVWLERADDYGSRRELVEVNYLNGDFTNASSALSDLGGLNGLTEAQTSDVEGLGDLLPYLIDVRNDDRYEGTLNDTEIVWMIDFVNDNSNQAGDEVKSLLKFYYDIDINGFENLRGSHVNEHGIPEDNVTISKVKVVSDGVNIYPNPSKDELLISLPTNELEWEIVILDLNGVILSKSITSSFNHIIDLSKMTTGVYLIRLTNGKGENISRRIQIFK
;
A
#
# COMPACT_ATOMS: atom_id res chain seq x y z
N MET A 1 31.68 -22.01 -30.24
CA MET A 1 31.32 -21.85 -31.67
C MET A 1 29.82 -21.63 -31.74
N ASN A 2 29.34 -20.68 -32.56
CA ASN A 2 27.90 -20.48 -32.73
C ASN A 2 27.27 -21.77 -33.27
N THR A 3 26.18 -22.19 -32.65
CA THR A 3 25.54 -23.48 -32.94
C THR A 3 24.07 -23.26 -33.26
N THR A 4 23.59 -23.89 -34.34
CA THR A 4 22.17 -23.88 -34.72
C THR A 4 21.62 -25.30 -34.65
N ILE A 5 20.51 -25.47 -33.94
CA ILE A 5 19.74 -26.71 -33.85
C ILE A 5 18.54 -26.59 -34.80
N SER A 6 18.69 -27.15 -35.99
CA SER A 6 17.66 -27.14 -37.04
C SER A 6 16.92 -28.48 -37.19
N THR A 7 17.29 -29.49 -36.42
CA THR A 7 16.60 -30.80 -36.36
C THR A 7 16.33 -31.20 -34.91
N PRO A 8 15.32 -32.06 -34.67
CA PRO A 8 14.99 -32.50 -33.31
C PRO A 8 16.21 -33.08 -32.60
N THR A 9 16.62 -32.45 -31.51
CA THR A 9 17.87 -32.77 -30.81
C THR A 9 17.60 -33.09 -29.35
N ARG A 10 18.32 -34.08 -28.84
CA ARG A 10 18.15 -34.59 -27.48
C ARG A 10 19.43 -34.39 -26.68
N PHE A 11 19.33 -33.75 -25.51
CA PHE A 11 20.46 -33.58 -24.61
C PHE A 11 20.36 -34.55 -23.43
N ALA A 12 21.50 -35.15 -23.06
CA ALA A 12 21.60 -36.04 -21.89
C ALA A 12 22.04 -35.31 -20.61
N ARG A 13 22.37 -34.02 -20.71
CA ARG A 13 22.90 -33.20 -19.62
C ARG A 13 22.57 -31.73 -19.79
N ASN A 14 22.98 -30.91 -18.83
CA ASN A 14 22.90 -29.46 -18.94
C ASN A 14 23.59 -28.96 -20.21
N VAL A 15 23.02 -27.94 -20.82
CA VAL A 15 23.61 -27.21 -21.94
C VAL A 15 24.20 -25.93 -21.38
N ILE A 16 25.47 -25.64 -21.66
CA ILE A 16 26.12 -24.40 -21.24
C ILE A 16 26.40 -23.59 -22.50
N VAL A 17 25.89 -22.36 -22.54
CA VAL A 17 26.20 -21.39 -23.60
C VAL A 17 27.24 -20.43 -23.05
N GLU A 18 28.44 -20.52 -23.59
CA GLU A 18 29.60 -19.74 -23.15
C GLU A 18 29.53 -18.27 -23.61
N PRO A 19 30.29 -17.36 -22.97
CA PRO A 19 30.36 -15.95 -23.34
C PRO A 19 30.66 -15.75 -24.82
N LYS A 20 30.03 -14.74 -25.43
CA LYS A 20 30.24 -14.34 -26.84
C LYS A 20 29.86 -15.41 -27.87
N VAL A 21 29.12 -16.45 -27.46
CA VAL A 21 28.60 -17.49 -28.35
C VAL A 21 27.08 -17.42 -28.40
N ALA A 22 26.52 -17.74 -29.56
CA ALA A 22 25.08 -17.88 -29.77
C ALA A 22 24.66 -19.35 -29.95
N LEU A 23 23.60 -19.76 -29.24
CA LEU A 23 22.84 -20.96 -29.52
C LEU A 23 21.51 -20.57 -30.17
N VAL A 24 21.24 -21.10 -31.36
CA VAL A 24 20.00 -20.87 -32.11
C VAL A 24 19.18 -22.15 -32.17
N ILE A 25 17.90 -22.08 -31.81
CA ILE A 25 16.97 -23.22 -31.77
C ILE A 25 15.85 -22.98 -32.77
N GLU A 26 15.86 -23.73 -33.87
CA GLU A 26 14.87 -23.69 -34.96
C GLU A 26 13.99 -24.95 -35.00
N SER A 27 14.31 -25.95 -34.19
CA SER A 27 13.57 -27.22 -34.07
C SER A 27 13.38 -27.60 -32.61
N THR A 28 12.88 -28.81 -32.35
CA THR A 28 12.59 -29.28 -30.99
C THR A 28 13.86 -29.72 -30.25
N VAL A 29 14.05 -29.19 -29.05
CA VAL A 29 15.08 -29.59 -28.09
C VAL A 29 14.42 -30.37 -26.95
N TYR A 30 14.87 -31.61 -26.74
CA TYR A 30 14.47 -32.46 -25.62
C TYR A 30 15.52 -32.39 -24.51
N MET A 31 15.16 -31.77 -23.39
CA MET A 31 15.99 -31.68 -22.19
C MET A 31 15.77 -32.89 -21.27
N PRO A 32 16.80 -33.40 -20.57
CA PRO A 32 16.59 -34.48 -19.60
C PRO A 32 15.83 -33.95 -18.38
N GLN A 33 15.25 -34.86 -17.59
CA GLN A 33 14.66 -34.51 -16.29
C GLN A 33 15.64 -33.66 -15.46
N LYS A 34 15.17 -32.59 -14.83
CA LYS A 34 16.00 -31.66 -14.03
C LYS A 34 17.17 -30.99 -14.78
N GLY A 35 17.28 -31.17 -16.10
CA GLY A 35 18.31 -30.53 -16.91
C GLY A 35 18.02 -29.05 -17.14
N ARG A 36 19.08 -28.25 -17.27
CA ARG A 36 18.98 -26.80 -17.54
C ARG A 36 19.81 -26.36 -18.74
N ILE A 37 19.41 -25.27 -19.36
CA ILE A 37 20.24 -24.50 -20.29
C ILE A 37 20.79 -23.30 -19.53
N ILE A 38 22.10 -23.20 -19.41
CA ILE A 38 22.79 -22.16 -18.63
C ILE A 38 23.39 -21.14 -19.59
N LEU A 39 22.93 -19.89 -19.50
CA LEU A 39 23.49 -18.77 -20.26
C LEU A 39 24.48 -18.01 -19.38
N GLN A 40 25.76 -18.13 -19.71
CA GLN A 40 26.82 -17.38 -19.03
C GLN A 40 26.78 -15.88 -19.42
N PRO A 41 27.40 -14.99 -18.64
CA PRO A 41 27.51 -13.58 -18.99
C PRO A 41 28.02 -13.35 -20.43
N GLY A 42 27.23 -12.67 -21.26
CA GLY A 42 27.54 -12.37 -22.66
C GLY A 42 27.16 -13.48 -23.65
N ALA A 43 26.53 -14.56 -23.19
CA ALA A 43 25.94 -15.59 -24.04
C ALA A 43 24.62 -15.15 -24.67
N ILE A 44 24.28 -15.71 -25.83
CA ILE A 44 23.01 -15.44 -26.53
C ILE A 44 22.27 -16.76 -26.78
N LEU A 45 21.01 -16.82 -26.38
CA LEU A 45 20.07 -17.87 -26.79
C LEU A 45 18.99 -17.25 -27.69
N ASN A 46 18.79 -17.84 -28.87
CA ASN A 46 17.76 -17.44 -29.81
C ASN A 46 16.84 -18.63 -30.14
N ILE A 47 15.60 -18.59 -29.69
CA ILE A 47 14.56 -19.57 -30.01
C ILE A 47 13.73 -19.00 -31.16
N ASN A 48 13.91 -19.53 -32.37
CA ASN A 48 13.28 -19.01 -33.58
C ASN A 48 12.35 -20.08 -34.19
N GLY A 49 11.08 -20.10 -33.78
CA GLY A 49 10.11 -21.11 -34.21
C GLY A 49 10.29 -22.50 -33.59
N GLY A 50 11.43 -22.77 -32.94
CA GLY A 50 11.72 -24.03 -32.26
C GLY A 50 11.01 -24.18 -30.91
N SER A 51 11.11 -25.38 -30.33
CA SER A 51 10.53 -25.69 -29.02
C SER A 51 11.56 -26.30 -28.06
N ILE A 52 11.43 -26.01 -26.77
CA ILE A 52 12.22 -26.64 -25.71
C ILE A 52 11.25 -27.34 -24.77
N THR A 53 11.45 -28.64 -24.59
CA THR A 53 10.50 -29.51 -23.87
C THR A 53 11.22 -30.60 -23.09
N LEU A 54 10.49 -31.27 -22.20
CA LEU A 54 10.99 -32.43 -21.46
C LEU A 54 11.15 -33.64 -22.41
N GLY A 55 12.33 -34.25 -22.37
CA GLY A 55 12.60 -35.56 -22.93
C GLY A 55 12.19 -36.70 -22.01
N THR A 56 11.72 -37.81 -22.58
CA THR A 56 11.20 -38.98 -21.87
C THR A 56 12.26 -39.89 -21.22
N PHE A 57 13.40 -39.36 -20.79
CA PHE A 57 14.53 -40.16 -20.28
C PHE A 57 15.15 -39.54 -19.03
N PRO A 58 15.59 -40.38 -18.07
CA PRO A 58 16.08 -39.94 -16.78
C PRO A 58 17.39 -39.17 -16.89
N ASP A 59 17.63 -38.30 -15.91
CA ASP A 59 18.93 -37.66 -15.76
C ASP A 59 20.00 -38.73 -15.47
N ILE A 60 21.01 -38.81 -16.33
CA ILE A 60 22.09 -39.81 -16.20
C ILE A 60 22.99 -39.47 -15.00
N CYS A 61 22.97 -38.21 -14.54
CA CYS A 61 23.84 -37.73 -13.47
C CYS A 61 23.24 -37.87 -12.06
N ASN A 62 21.93 -38.14 -11.88
CA ASN A 62 21.20 -38.25 -10.60
C ASN A 62 21.40 -37.14 -9.52
N GLU A 63 22.31 -36.18 -9.72
CA GLU A 63 22.75 -35.18 -8.74
C GLU A 63 22.10 -33.81 -8.94
N ARG A 64 21.10 -33.69 -9.80
CA ARG A 64 20.47 -32.40 -10.13
C ARG A 64 19.26 -32.07 -9.24
N THR A 65 19.10 -30.77 -9.00
CA THR A 65 17.98 -30.16 -8.29
C THR A 65 16.74 -30.09 -9.18
N GLY A 66 15.57 -30.17 -8.56
CA GLY A 66 14.28 -30.03 -9.25
C GLY A 66 13.42 -31.29 -9.28
N ASP A 67 12.21 -31.14 -9.79
CA ASP A 67 11.19 -32.18 -9.91
C ASP A 67 11.39 -33.01 -11.19
N PRO A 68 11.48 -34.36 -11.10
CA PRO A 68 11.70 -35.21 -12.26
C PRO A 68 10.57 -35.21 -13.30
N ARG A 69 9.40 -34.64 -12.99
CA ARG A 69 8.29 -34.46 -13.95
C ARG A 69 8.54 -33.32 -14.94
N PHE A 70 9.61 -32.56 -14.76
CA PHE A 70 9.97 -31.41 -15.57
C PHE A 70 11.47 -31.42 -15.94
N TRP A 71 11.85 -30.67 -16.95
CA TRP A 71 13.22 -30.16 -17.04
C TRP A 71 13.30 -28.87 -16.23
N TYR A 72 14.49 -28.47 -15.78
CA TYR A 72 14.58 -27.40 -14.80
C TYR A 72 14.26 -26.04 -15.41
N GLY A 73 14.93 -25.66 -16.50
CA GLY A 73 14.73 -24.32 -17.06
C GLY A 73 15.90 -23.73 -17.85
N ILE A 74 15.68 -22.51 -18.34
CA ILE A 74 16.74 -21.63 -18.87
C ILE A 74 17.26 -20.76 -17.71
N GLU A 75 18.49 -21.02 -17.28
CA GLU A 75 19.18 -20.26 -16.25
C GLU A 75 19.96 -19.09 -16.86
N MET A 76 19.59 -17.88 -16.47
CA MET A 76 20.24 -16.62 -16.82
C MET A 76 21.26 -16.26 -15.73
N GLN A 77 22.57 -16.33 -16.03
CA GLN A 77 23.59 -15.90 -15.07
C GLN A 77 23.79 -14.38 -15.14
N LEU A 78 23.21 -13.67 -14.18
CA LEU A 78 23.21 -12.20 -14.12
C LEU A 78 24.63 -11.62 -14.12
N SER A 79 24.76 -10.40 -14.63
CA SER A 79 26.04 -9.68 -14.71
C SER A 79 25.87 -8.18 -14.48
N THR A 80 26.70 -7.59 -13.62
CA THR A 80 26.74 -6.13 -13.42
C THR A 80 27.46 -5.41 -14.56
N THR A 81 28.13 -6.14 -15.45
CA THR A 81 28.84 -5.59 -16.62
C THR A 81 27.95 -5.58 -17.87
N SER A 82 28.39 -4.89 -18.93
CA SER A 82 27.70 -4.87 -20.22
C SER A 82 27.61 -6.24 -20.92
N SER A 83 28.36 -7.23 -20.45
CA SER A 83 28.32 -8.61 -20.95
C SER A 83 27.31 -9.45 -20.16
N TYR A 84 26.04 -9.07 -20.19
CA TYR A 84 24.95 -9.84 -19.57
C TYR A 84 24.36 -10.89 -20.53
N PRO A 85 23.71 -11.96 -20.02
CA PRO A 85 23.07 -12.99 -20.85
C PRO A 85 21.85 -12.42 -21.60
N LYS A 86 21.64 -12.89 -22.83
CA LYS A 86 20.55 -12.43 -23.70
C LYS A 86 19.72 -13.60 -24.20
N LEU A 87 18.40 -13.50 -24.03
CA LEU A 87 17.42 -14.43 -24.57
C LEU A 87 16.50 -13.72 -25.57
N TYR A 88 16.42 -14.27 -26.76
CA TYR A 88 15.45 -13.92 -27.79
C TYR A 88 14.56 -15.13 -28.05
N CYS A 89 13.24 -14.93 -28.08
CA CYS A 89 12.28 -15.97 -28.44
C CYS A 89 11.24 -15.40 -29.40
N THR A 90 11.24 -15.86 -30.63
CA THR A 90 10.32 -15.41 -31.68
C THR A 90 9.59 -16.63 -32.24
N ASN A 91 8.26 -16.66 -32.10
CA ASN A 91 7.43 -17.83 -32.47
C ASN A 91 7.85 -19.13 -31.75
N GLY A 92 8.62 -19.04 -30.66
CA GLY A 92 9.17 -20.19 -29.96
C GLY A 92 8.26 -20.71 -28.85
N THR A 93 8.48 -21.96 -28.44
CA THR A 93 7.73 -22.60 -27.35
C THR A 93 8.67 -23.10 -26.25
N ILE A 94 8.35 -22.76 -24.99
CA ILE A 94 9.00 -23.30 -23.79
C ILE A 94 7.92 -24.06 -23.01
N GLU A 95 8.08 -25.37 -22.86
CA GLU A 95 7.05 -26.21 -22.24
C GLU A 95 7.61 -27.29 -21.31
N PHE A 96 6.79 -27.75 -20.36
CA PHE A 96 7.13 -28.78 -19.38
C PHE A 96 8.41 -28.49 -18.58
N SER A 97 8.65 -27.21 -18.28
CA SER A 97 9.73 -26.77 -17.39
C SER A 97 9.24 -26.55 -15.96
N GLU A 98 10.14 -26.71 -15.00
CA GLU A 98 9.91 -26.32 -13.62
C GLU A 98 9.96 -24.78 -13.49
N MET A 99 10.96 -24.17 -14.10
CA MET A 99 11.12 -22.72 -14.22
C MET A 99 11.55 -22.35 -15.64
N GLY A 100 10.61 -21.95 -16.50
CA GLY A 100 10.88 -21.73 -17.93
C GLY A 100 12.07 -20.82 -18.20
N ILE A 101 12.08 -19.65 -17.57
CA ILE A 101 13.23 -18.75 -17.51
C ILE A 101 13.46 -18.38 -16.05
N HIS A 102 14.68 -18.51 -15.56
CA HIS A 102 15.02 -18.14 -14.20
C HIS A 102 16.47 -17.65 -14.05
N ASN A 103 16.82 -17.18 -12.86
CA ASN A 103 18.20 -16.98 -12.44
C ASN A 103 18.49 -17.74 -11.13
N ASP A 104 19.77 -17.83 -10.78
CA ASP A 104 20.21 -18.32 -9.47
C ASP A 104 20.13 -17.18 -8.46
N SER A 105 19.21 -17.28 -7.51
CA SER A 105 18.95 -16.24 -6.51
C SER A 105 20.04 -16.12 -5.45
N SER A 106 20.92 -17.13 -5.32
CA SER A 106 22.07 -17.07 -4.41
C SER A 106 23.21 -16.17 -4.93
N ARG A 107 23.17 -15.80 -6.21
CA ARG A 107 24.19 -14.95 -6.84
C ARG A 107 23.84 -13.48 -6.73
N ALA A 108 24.87 -12.63 -6.85
CA ALA A 108 24.72 -11.17 -6.85
C ALA A 108 23.71 -10.70 -7.90
N ALA A 109 23.00 -9.61 -7.58
CA ALA A 109 22.10 -8.94 -8.52
C ALA A 109 22.86 -8.53 -9.79
N GLY A 110 22.15 -8.44 -10.92
CA GLY A 110 22.78 -8.02 -12.16
C GLY A 110 21.81 -7.95 -13.34
N ASN A 111 22.34 -7.49 -14.46
CA ASN A 111 21.58 -7.30 -15.69
C ASN A 111 21.36 -8.63 -16.42
N LEU A 112 20.25 -8.67 -17.14
CA LEU A 112 19.87 -9.67 -18.13
C LEU A 112 19.05 -8.99 -19.22
N PHE A 113 18.95 -9.63 -20.39
CA PHE A 113 18.01 -9.18 -21.43
C PHE A 113 17.14 -10.34 -21.90
N VAL A 114 15.83 -10.12 -21.90
CA VAL A 114 14.83 -11.08 -22.38
C VAL A 114 13.88 -10.35 -23.31
N ASN A 115 13.74 -10.84 -24.53
CA ASN A 115 12.77 -10.36 -25.49
C ASN A 115 12.02 -11.55 -26.11
N ILE A 116 10.72 -11.63 -25.84
CA ILE A 116 9.84 -12.69 -26.31
C ILE A 116 8.74 -12.07 -27.16
N SER A 117 8.59 -12.56 -28.39
CA SER A 117 7.58 -12.12 -29.33
C SER A 117 6.85 -13.31 -29.93
N ASN A 118 5.51 -13.28 -29.86
CA ASN A 118 4.66 -14.38 -30.32
C ASN A 118 5.06 -15.74 -29.70
N GLY A 119 5.53 -15.74 -28.45
CA GLY A 119 6.01 -16.92 -27.76
C GLY A 119 4.88 -17.74 -27.12
N THR A 120 5.20 -18.96 -26.74
CA THR A 120 4.31 -19.83 -25.96
C THR A 120 5.02 -20.41 -24.75
N PHE A 121 4.42 -20.22 -23.58
CA PHE A 121 4.74 -20.95 -22.36
C PHE A 121 3.58 -21.91 -22.07
N ARG A 122 3.85 -23.21 -22.14
CA ARG A 122 2.81 -24.24 -21.98
C ARG A 122 3.20 -25.23 -20.90
N ASN A 123 2.28 -25.50 -19.97
CA ASN A 123 2.46 -26.55 -18.95
C ASN A 123 3.77 -26.43 -18.17
N ASN A 124 4.23 -25.20 -17.94
CA ASN A 124 5.35 -24.92 -17.05
C ASN A 124 4.81 -24.76 -15.63
N LYS A 125 5.56 -25.24 -14.64
CA LYS A 125 5.20 -24.99 -13.23
C LYS A 125 5.31 -23.49 -12.93
N HIS A 126 6.45 -22.89 -13.27
CA HIS A 126 6.64 -21.44 -13.36
C HIS A 126 7.13 -21.11 -14.76
N SER A 127 6.52 -20.14 -15.42
CA SER A 127 6.92 -19.75 -16.78
C SER A 127 8.11 -18.77 -16.76
N ILE A 128 8.07 -17.78 -15.88
CA ILE A 128 9.17 -16.82 -15.64
C ILE A 128 9.35 -16.68 -14.13
N HIS A 129 10.57 -16.90 -13.64
CA HIS A 129 10.93 -16.77 -12.24
C HIS A 129 12.26 -16.03 -12.09
N ILE A 130 12.21 -14.70 -12.02
CA ILE A 130 13.39 -13.84 -11.93
C ILE A 130 13.43 -13.17 -10.57
N LEU A 131 14.47 -13.42 -9.79
CA LEU A 131 14.71 -12.80 -8.49
C LEU A 131 15.97 -11.95 -8.52
N ARG A 132 16.05 -10.89 -7.71
CA ARG A 132 17.19 -9.94 -7.75
C ARG A 132 17.46 -9.40 -9.16
N GLY A 133 16.41 -8.98 -9.86
CA GLY A 133 16.59 -8.31 -11.12
C GLY A 133 17.43 -7.03 -11.00
N PRO A 134 17.78 -6.43 -12.14
CA PRO A 134 18.53 -5.18 -12.15
C PRO A 134 17.69 -4.03 -11.59
N TYR A 135 18.22 -3.41 -10.52
CA TYR A 135 17.50 -2.48 -9.66
C TYR A 135 17.18 -1.13 -10.33
N ILE A 136 18.10 -0.47 -11.06
CA ILE A 136 17.84 0.82 -11.72
C ILE A 136 18.70 0.93 -12.99
N GLY A 137 18.20 1.56 -14.06
CA GLY A 137 18.87 1.62 -15.38
C GLY A 137 18.88 0.29 -16.17
N ALA A 138 18.19 -0.71 -15.64
CA ALA A 138 18.00 -2.04 -16.20
C ALA A 138 17.42 -2.05 -17.62
N THR A 139 17.95 -2.91 -18.50
CA THR A 139 17.23 -3.27 -19.72
C THR A 139 15.92 -3.98 -19.38
N PRO A 140 14.75 -3.46 -19.79
CA PRO A 140 13.49 -4.10 -19.48
C PRO A 140 13.37 -5.50 -20.08
N ILE A 141 12.62 -6.37 -19.41
CA ILE A 141 12.14 -7.63 -19.98
C ILE A 141 10.94 -7.33 -20.86
N PHE A 142 10.99 -7.71 -22.13
CA PHE A 142 9.90 -7.45 -23.08
C PHE A 142 9.18 -8.75 -23.45
N ILE A 143 7.88 -8.81 -23.18
CA ILE A 143 7.03 -9.95 -23.49
C ILE A 143 5.84 -9.47 -24.33
N ASN A 144 5.82 -9.83 -25.61
CA ASN A 144 4.82 -9.38 -26.56
C ASN A 144 4.08 -10.56 -27.21
N LYS A 145 2.74 -10.46 -27.33
CA LYS A 145 1.89 -11.47 -28.00
C LYS A 145 2.13 -12.89 -27.52
N THR A 146 2.48 -13.04 -26.24
CA THR A 146 2.89 -14.33 -25.67
C THR A 146 1.73 -14.95 -24.91
N ARG A 147 1.56 -16.26 -25.05
CA ARG A 147 0.53 -17.02 -24.36
C ARG A 147 1.16 -17.88 -23.26
N PHE A 148 0.62 -17.75 -22.05
CA PHE A 148 0.90 -18.58 -20.88
C PHE A 148 -0.34 -19.44 -20.63
N TYR A 149 -0.22 -20.76 -20.70
CA TYR A 149 -1.38 -21.62 -20.44
C TYR A 149 -1.05 -23.01 -19.95
N ILE A 150 -2.04 -23.59 -19.30
CA ILE A 150 -1.99 -24.95 -18.77
C ILE A 150 -3.15 -25.75 -19.37
N ASP A 151 -2.87 -27.00 -19.75
CA ASP A 151 -3.86 -27.92 -20.29
C ASP A 151 -3.85 -29.26 -19.53
N ASN A 152 -4.60 -30.24 -20.05
CA ASN A 152 -4.78 -31.54 -19.41
C ASN A 152 -3.51 -32.39 -19.32
N SER A 153 -2.45 -32.02 -20.04
CA SER A 153 -1.18 -32.73 -20.01
C SER A 153 -0.22 -32.22 -18.93
N PHE A 154 -0.59 -31.16 -18.20
CA PHE A 154 0.21 -30.69 -17.07
C PHE A 154 0.27 -31.76 -15.96
N PRO A 155 1.48 -32.09 -15.43
CA PRO A 155 1.66 -33.28 -14.60
C PRO A 155 1.34 -33.06 -13.10
N LEU A 156 0.95 -31.86 -12.69
CA LEU A 156 0.57 -31.54 -11.31
C LEU A 156 -0.94 -31.31 -11.21
N SER A 157 -1.49 -31.55 -10.02
CA SER A 157 -2.92 -31.35 -9.74
C SER A 157 -3.35 -29.88 -9.62
N TYR A 158 -2.39 -29.01 -9.27
CA TYR A 158 -2.58 -27.57 -9.10
C TYR A 158 -1.51 -26.86 -9.91
N TYR A 159 -1.82 -25.68 -10.42
CA TYR A 159 -0.81 -24.83 -11.03
C TYR A 159 -0.26 -23.80 -10.05
N TYR A 160 0.94 -23.32 -10.35
CA TYR A 160 1.66 -22.37 -9.52
C TYR A 160 1.76 -21.03 -10.25
N THR A 161 2.25 -20.02 -9.53
CA THR A 161 2.50 -18.67 -10.05
C THR A 161 3.23 -18.71 -11.39
N GLN A 162 2.61 -18.19 -12.45
CA GLN A 162 3.19 -18.26 -13.80
C GLN A 162 4.35 -17.30 -13.99
N VAL A 163 4.23 -16.08 -13.49
CA VAL A 163 5.32 -15.09 -13.47
C VAL A 163 5.56 -14.66 -12.03
N LYS A 164 6.74 -14.96 -11.50
CA LYS A 164 7.20 -14.46 -10.21
C LYS A 164 8.46 -13.62 -10.43
N ILE A 165 8.38 -12.33 -10.10
CA ILE A 165 9.45 -11.38 -10.40
C ILE A 165 9.79 -10.48 -9.23
N ASP A 166 11.08 -10.25 -9.05
CA ASP A 166 11.60 -9.34 -8.04
C ASP A 166 12.63 -8.37 -8.62
N ASN A 167 12.55 -7.12 -8.15
CA ASN A 167 13.50 -6.06 -8.43
C ASN A 167 13.82 -5.84 -9.93
N SER A 168 12.80 -5.85 -10.79
CA SER A 168 12.98 -5.81 -12.26
C SER A 168 12.00 -4.87 -12.94
N LYS A 169 12.35 -4.40 -14.15
CA LYS A 169 11.39 -3.77 -15.08
C LYS A 169 10.90 -4.79 -16.11
N ILE A 170 9.59 -5.01 -16.21
CA ILE A 170 8.99 -5.94 -17.19
C ILE A 170 7.77 -5.33 -17.88
N ASN A 171 7.71 -5.51 -19.20
CA ASN A 171 6.61 -5.08 -20.06
C ASN A 171 5.89 -6.31 -20.63
N PHE A 172 4.57 -6.35 -20.43
CA PHE A 172 3.64 -7.27 -21.08
C PHE A 172 2.74 -6.52 -22.05
N ASP A 173 2.84 -6.83 -23.34
CA ASP A 173 1.97 -6.30 -24.36
C ASP A 173 1.22 -7.41 -25.10
N SER A 174 -0.11 -7.32 -25.13
CA SER A 174 -0.96 -8.20 -25.92
C SER A 174 -0.79 -9.68 -25.54
N CYS A 175 -0.47 -9.95 -24.28
CA CYS A 175 -0.25 -11.29 -23.76
C CYS A 175 -1.56 -11.93 -23.30
N LYS A 176 -1.52 -13.25 -23.06
CA LYS A 176 -2.67 -14.01 -22.60
C LYS A 176 -2.28 -15.04 -21.56
N PHE A 177 -2.93 -14.99 -20.40
CA PHE A 177 -2.84 -15.99 -19.33
C PHE A 177 -4.14 -16.78 -19.28
N ASP A 178 -4.09 -18.08 -19.57
CA ASP A 178 -5.22 -19.01 -19.57
C ASP A 178 -4.93 -20.21 -18.64
N ASN A 179 -5.30 -20.13 -17.36
CA ASN A 179 -5.00 -21.16 -16.36
C ASN A 179 -6.27 -21.90 -15.92
N PRO A 180 -6.76 -22.95 -16.61
CA PRO A 180 -8.12 -23.46 -16.40
C PRO A 180 -8.35 -24.05 -15.00
N SER A 181 -8.94 -23.25 -14.11
CA SER A 181 -9.26 -23.59 -12.70
C SER A 181 -10.22 -24.76 -12.54
N THR A 182 -11.08 -25.01 -13.54
CA THR A 182 -12.04 -26.13 -13.54
C THR A 182 -11.37 -27.49 -13.69
N LYS A 183 -10.14 -27.54 -14.20
CA LYS A 183 -9.39 -28.77 -14.43
C LYS A 183 -8.21 -28.93 -13.47
N HIS A 184 -7.63 -27.81 -13.07
CA HIS A 184 -6.56 -27.71 -12.09
C HIS A 184 -7.04 -26.74 -11.03
N PRO A 185 -7.56 -27.22 -9.88
CA PRO A 185 -8.10 -26.36 -8.83
C PRO A 185 -7.11 -25.27 -8.41
N LEU A 186 -7.63 -24.17 -7.91
CA LEU A 186 -6.81 -23.09 -7.37
C LEU A 186 -6.25 -23.49 -5.99
N ASP A 187 -4.99 -23.13 -5.75
CA ASP A 187 -4.36 -23.15 -4.43
C ASP A 187 -3.98 -21.71 -4.00
N SER A 188 -3.36 -21.58 -2.83
CA SER A 188 -2.88 -20.29 -2.30
C SER A 188 -1.76 -19.65 -3.12
N ASN A 189 -1.21 -20.35 -4.12
CA ASN A 189 -0.07 -19.95 -4.95
C ASN A 189 -0.38 -19.84 -6.45
N SER A 190 -1.66 -19.87 -6.80
CA SER A 190 -2.19 -19.83 -8.15
C SER A 190 -2.33 -18.39 -8.67
N TYR A 191 -1.21 -17.74 -9.01
CA TYR A 191 -1.15 -16.37 -9.52
C TYR A 191 -0.83 -16.35 -11.03
N CYS A 192 -1.35 -15.38 -11.79
CA CYS A 192 -0.80 -15.11 -13.13
C CYS A 192 0.54 -14.36 -13.00
N ILE A 193 0.55 -13.24 -12.26
CA ILE A 193 1.74 -12.45 -11.98
C ILE A 193 1.81 -12.16 -10.48
N LYS A 194 2.95 -12.44 -9.85
CA LYS A 194 3.31 -12.02 -8.49
C LYS A 194 4.64 -11.27 -8.55
N ALA A 195 4.63 -10.01 -8.15
CA ALA A 195 5.77 -9.12 -8.25
C ALA A 195 6.12 -8.52 -6.89
N MET A 196 7.40 -8.28 -6.64
CA MET A 196 7.88 -7.52 -5.49
C MET A 196 9.01 -6.59 -5.91
N GLY A 197 9.03 -5.36 -5.42
CA GLY A 197 10.11 -4.42 -5.77
C GLY A 197 10.24 -4.12 -7.28
N ALA A 198 9.23 -4.46 -8.09
CA ALA A 198 9.35 -4.52 -9.55
C ALA A 198 8.42 -3.52 -10.25
N THR A 199 8.94 -2.86 -11.29
CA THR A 199 8.14 -2.00 -12.16
C THR A 199 7.44 -2.84 -13.22
N LEU A 200 6.11 -2.79 -13.23
CA LEU A 200 5.28 -3.55 -14.16
C LEU A 200 4.58 -2.62 -15.15
N GLU A 201 4.81 -2.81 -16.44
CA GLU A 201 4.01 -2.22 -17.51
C GLU A 201 3.17 -3.32 -18.18
N ILE A 202 1.85 -3.24 -18.08
CA ILE A 202 0.94 -4.27 -18.60
C ILE A 202 -0.10 -3.58 -19.49
N GLN A 203 -0.14 -3.98 -20.76
CA GLN A 203 -1.09 -3.43 -21.71
C GLN A 203 -1.71 -4.49 -22.62
N ARG A 204 -2.99 -4.31 -22.96
CA ARG A 204 -3.75 -5.18 -23.89
C ARG A 204 -3.70 -6.67 -23.51
N THR A 205 -3.47 -6.99 -22.24
CA THR A 205 -3.25 -8.35 -21.77
C THR A 205 -4.54 -8.94 -21.22
N THR A 206 -4.77 -10.24 -21.45
CA THR A 206 -5.93 -10.95 -20.89
C THR A 206 -5.50 -11.92 -19.81
N PHE A 207 -6.16 -11.85 -18.66
CA PHE A 207 -5.97 -12.74 -17.52
C PHE A 207 -7.26 -13.53 -17.26
N LYS A 208 -7.12 -14.84 -17.10
CA LYS A 208 -8.27 -15.72 -16.93
C LYS A 208 -8.00 -16.87 -15.95
N ASP A 209 -9.02 -17.18 -15.16
CA ASP A 209 -9.11 -18.40 -14.35
C ASP A 209 -7.99 -18.50 -13.29
N SER A 210 -7.82 -17.49 -12.44
CA SER A 210 -6.74 -17.48 -11.43
C SER A 210 -7.16 -16.90 -10.11
N LEU A 211 -6.46 -17.24 -9.02
CA LEU A 211 -6.77 -16.65 -7.72
C LEU A 211 -6.53 -15.14 -7.75
N TYR A 212 -5.33 -14.76 -8.18
CA TYR A 212 -4.97 -13.37 -8.46
C TYR A 212 -4.54 -13.25 -9.92
N GLY A 213 -4.93 -12.15 -10.56
CA GLY A 213 -4.38 -11.75 -11.85
C GLY A 213 -3.01 -11.16 -11.68
N VAL A 214 -2.93 -10.01 -11.03
CA VAL A 214 -1.67 -9.34 -10.72
C VAL A 214 -1.63 -9.06 -9.23
N GLN A 215 -0.63 -9.60 -8.54
CA GLN A 215 -0.28 -9.18 -7.18
C GLN A 215 1.05 -8.43 -7.23
N VAL A 216 1.06 -7.22 -6.66
CA VAL A 216 2.24 -6.40 -6.51
C VAL A 216 2.46 -6.13 -5.04
N LEU A 217 3.64 -6.49 -4.57
CA LEU A 217 4.09 -6.37 -3.20
C LEU A 217 5.22 -5.36 -3.10
N SER A 218 5.38 -4.72 -1.95
CA SER A 218 6.55 -3.91 -1.62
C SER A 218 7.22 -4.44 -0.35
N ALA A 219 8.52 -4.18 -0.23
CA ALA A 219 9.37 -4.53 0.89
C ALA A 219 10.47 -3.46 1.01
N ILE A 220 10.10 -2.26 1.45
CA ILE A 220 10.99 -1.06 1.50
C ILE A 220 11.64 -0.85 0.12
N SER A 221 10.80 -0.66 -0.89
CA SER A 221 11.23 -0.55 -2.27
C SER A 221 10.30 0.40 -3.05
N PRO A 222 10.83 1.37 -3.82
CA PRO A 222 10.06 2.05 -4.86
C PRO A 222 9.49 1.04 -5.86
N VAL A 223 8.17 0.84 -5.81
CA VAL A 223 7.42 0.02 -6.74
C VAL A 223 6.48 0.92 -7.54
N THR A 224 6.19 0.54 -8.79
CA THR A 224 5.12 1.18 -9.56
C THR A 224 4.54 0.18 -10.55
N VAL A 225 3.23 0.28 -10.78
CA VAL A 225 2.53 -0.53 -11.79
C VAL A 225 1.74 0.38 -12.71
N ASN A 226 1.80 0.12 -14.00
CA ASN A 226 0.98 0.75 -15.01
C ASN A 226 0.23 -0.34 -15.78
N LEU A 227 -1.09 -0.34 -15.64
CA LEU A 227 -1.97 -1.33 -16.24
C LEU A 227 -2.98 -0.61 -17.13
N THR A 228 -3.09 -1.04 -18.39
CA THR A 228 -4.08 -0.43 -19.29
C THR A 228 -4.65 -1.34 -20.39
N LYS A 229 -5.93 -1.13 -20.73
CA LYS A 229 -6.63 -1.84 -21.83
C LYS A 229 -6.59 -3.37 -21.71
N SER A 230 -6.50 -3.88 -20.49
CA SER A 230 -6.38 -5.29 -20.15
C SER A 230 -7.72 -5.82 -19.62
N LYS A 231 -7.86 -7.15 -19.60
CA LYS A 231 -9.10 -7.81 -19.20
C LYS A 231 -8.85 -8.90 -18.17
N PHE A 232 -9.63 -8.89 -17.10
CA PHE A 232 -9.61 -9.86 -16.01
C PHE A 232 -10.94 -10.61 -16.00
N SER A 233 -10.90 -11.94 -16.00
CA SER A 233 -12.11 -12.76 -16.05
C SER A 233 -12.00 -14.01 -15.21
N ASN A 234 -13.07 -14.31 -14.44
CA ASN A 234 -13.13 -15.47 -13.56
C ASN A 234 -11.94 -15.54 -12.59
N MET A 235 -11.77 -14.50 -11.78
CA MET A 235 -10.66 -14.37 -10.83
C MET A 235 -11.17 -13.96 -9.46
N PHE A 236 -10.50 -14.40 -8.39
CA PHE A 236 -10.90 -14.00 -7.03
C PHE A 236 -10.56 -12.53 -6.76
N VAL A 237 -9.35 -12.11 -7.12
CA VAL A 237 -8.93 -10.70 -7.19
C VAL A 237 -8.30 -10.42 -8.56
N GLY A 238 -8.75 -9.37 -9.24
CA GLY A 238 -8.11 -8.92 -10.49
C GLY A 238 -6.70 -8.39 -10.25
N VAL A 239 -6.59 -7.29 -9.50
CA VAL A 239 -5.33 -6.67 -9.10
C VAL A 239 -5.27 -6.48 -7.58
N ASN A 240 -4.14 -6.85 -6.98
CA ASN A 240 -3.86 -6.67 -5.55
C ASN A 240 -2.56 -5.88 -5.36
N THR A 241 -2.62 -4.76 -4.65
CA THR A 241 -1.46 -3.94 -4.27
C THR A 241 -1.40 -3.79 -2.75
N THR A 242 -0.21 -3.91 -2.17
CA THR A 242 0.01 -3.79 -0.71
C THR A 242 0.81 -2.55 -0.37
N ALA A 243 0.95 -2.30 0.93
CA ALA A 243 1.58 -1.09 1.44
C ALA A 243 2.97 -0.87 0.84
N GLY A 244 3.28 0.38 0.50
CA GLY A 244 4.51 0.77 -0.21
C GLY A 244 4.42 0.73 -1.75
N VAL A 245 3.35 0.17 -2.34
CA VAL A 245 3.12 0.26 -3.79
C VAL A 245 2.45 1.60 -4.13
N ASN A 246 3.24 2.67 -4.19
CA ASN A 246 2.74 4.03 -4.46
C ASN A 246 2.83 4.42 -5.94
N ASN A 247 2.14 5.50 -6.32
CA ASN A 247 2.28 6.13 -7.63
C ASN A 247 1.95 5.19 -8.81
N TYR A 248 0.92 4.34 -8.66
CA TYR A 248 0.51 3.39 -9.68
C TYR A 248 -0.69 3.83 -10.51
N SER A 249 -0.87 3.24 -11.69
CA SER A 249 -1.92 3.58 -12.64
C SER A 249 -2.64 2.32 -13.15
N ILE A 250 -3.97 2.32 -13.11
CA ILE A 250 -4.82 1.25 -13.64
C ILE A 250 -5.92 1.92 -14.46
N THR A 251 -5.87 1.78 -15.78
CA THR A 251 -6.72 2.57 -16.67
C THR A 251 -7.30 1.85 -17.89
N LYS A 252 -8.58 2.06 -18.17
CA LYS A 252 -9.27 1.50 -19.36
C LYS A 252 -9.31 -0.03 -19.34
N ASP A 253 -9.26 -0.64 -18.17
CA ASP A 253 -9.30 -2.08 -17.96
C ASP A 253 -10.73 -2.58 -17.75
N THR A 254 -10.95 -3.88 -17.95
CA THR A 254 -12.23 -4.53 -17.68
C THR A 254 -12.06 -5.64 -16.66
N PHE A 255 -12.84 -5.58 -15.60
CA PHE A 255 -12.85 -6.53 -14.50
C PHE A 255 -14.21 -7.22 -14.40
N ASP A 256 -14.21 -8.54 -14.53
CA ASP A 256 -15.32 -9.38 -14.09
C ASP A 256 -15.09 -9.76 -12.62
N THR A 257 -15.90 -9.18 -11.74
CA THR A 257 -15.78 -9.19 -10.28
C THR A 257 -16.69 -10.23 -9.63
N SER A 258 -17.14 -11.22 -10.40
CA SER A 258 -18.11 -12.24 -9.96
C SER A 258 -17.69 -13.00 -8.70
N TRP A 259 -16.39 -13.07 -8.37
CA TRP A 259 -15.93 -13.78 -7.18
C TRP A 259 -15.77 -12.88 -5.96
N LYS A 260 -14.98 -11.80 -6.07
CA LYS A 260 -14.78 -10.88 -4.93
C LYS A 260 -14.39 -9.46 -5.35
N TYR A 261 -13.14 -9.23 -5.74
CA TYR A 261 -12.62 -7.87 -5.96
C TYR A 261 -12.11 -7.67 -7.39
N GLY A 262 -12.49 -6.56 -8.02
CA GLY A 262 -11.78 -6.08 -9.20
C GLY A 262 -10.38 -5.62 -8.82
N ILE A 263 -10.31 -4.67 -7.90
CA ILE A 263 -9.07 -4.14 -7.33
C ILE A 263 -9.14 -4.20 -5.80
N LEU A 264 -8.09 -4.72 -5.18
CA LEU A 264 -7.81 -4.62 -3.74
C LEU A 264 -6.51 -3.83 -3.58
N SER A 265 -6.56 -2.73 -2.83
CA SER A 265 -5.37 -1.92 -2.54
C SER A 265 -5.34 -1.53 -1.08
N THR A 266 -4.20 -1.76 -0.43
CA THR A 266 -3.99 -1.52 1.00
C THR A 266 -2.72 -0.71 1.20
N GLY A 267 -2.76 0.38 1.97
CA GLY A 267 -1.56 1.13 2.35
C GLY A 267 -0.85 1.84 1.20
N CYS A 268 -1.56 2.17 0.13
CA CYS A 268 -0.98 2.75 -1.09
C CYS A 268 -1.42 4.20 -1.30
N THR A 269 -0.57 5.04 -1.89
CA THR A 269 -0.85 6.44 -2.22
C THR A 269 -0.50 6.81 -3.66
N GLY A 270 -0.96 7.96 -4.12
CA GLY A 270 -0.65 8.52 -5.44
C GLY A 270 -1.20 7.71 -6.61
N TYR A 271 -2.25 6.92 -6.37
CA TYR A 271 -2.80 6.05 -7.41
C TYR A 271 -3.76 6.77 -8.35
N ASN A 272 -3.76 6.34 -9.61
CA ASN A 272 -4.65 6.80 -10.66
C ASN A 272 -5.49 5.63 -11.19
N ILE A 273 -6.71 5.46 -10.66
CA ILE A 273 -7.65 4.41 -11.10
C ILE A 273 -8.73 5.05 -11.95
N ASN A 274 -8.62 4.91 -13.27
CA ASN A 274 -9.37 5.74 -14.20
C ASN A 274 -9.96 5.00 -15.41
N ASN A 275 -11.20 5.31 -15.78
CA ASN A 275 -11.84 4.82 -17.01
C ASN A 275 -11.97 3.28 -17.08
N ASN A 276 -12.01 2.58 -15.95
CA ASN A 276 -12.17 1.13 -15.90
C ASN A 276 -13.65 0.73 -15.92
N LEU A 277 -13.91 -0.51 -16.35
CA LEU A 277 -15.22 -1.14 -16.31
C LEU A 277 -15.19 -2.31 -15.32
N PHE A 278 -16.00 -2.22 -14.27
CA PHE A 278 -16.24 -3.28 -13.32
C PHE A 278 -17.64 -3.83 -13.54
N ASN A 279 -17.73 -5.12 -13.85
CA ASN A 279 -19.00 -5.80 -14.01
C ASN A 279 -19.04 -7.06 -13.16
N ASN A 280 -20.24 -7.52 -12.88
CA ASN A 280 -20.50 -8.82 -12.32
C ASN A 280 -21.37 -9.57 -13.32
N SER A 281 -20.82 -10.66 -13.86
CA SER A 281 -21.52 -11.52 -14.82
C SER A 281 -22.25 -12.68 -14.14
N GLY A 282 -22.12 -12.83 -12.81
CA GLY A 282 -22.72 -13.90 -12.01
C GLY A 282 -23.69 -13.41 -10.92
N PHE A 283 -24.44 -14.35 -10.33
CA PHE A 283 -25.42 -14.10 -9.27
C PHE A 283 -24.80 -14.00 -7.86
N TYR A 284 -23.51 -13.65 -7.74
CA TYR A 284 -22.81 -13.74 -6.46
C TYR A 284 -22.99 -12.49 -5.60
N ASN A 285 -23.27 -12.72 -4.31
CA ASN A 285 -23.59 -11.71 -3.31
C ASN A 285 -22.36 -11.08 -2.64
N ASN A 286 -21.15 -11.17 -3.21
CA ASN A 286 -19.93 -10.60 -2.60
C ASN A 286 -19.06 -9.82 -3.60
N SER A 287 -19.60 -9.45 -4.77
CA SER A 287 -18.87 -8.70 -5.79
C SER A 287 -18.62 -7.25 -5.40
N VAL A 288 -17.36 -6.83 -5.52
CA VAL A 288 -16.87 -5.49 -5.19
C VAL A 288 -15.99 -5.00 -6.34
N GLY A 289 -16.25 -3.78 -6.81
CA GLY A 289 -15.42 -3.15 -7.83
C GLY A 289 -14.03 -2.87 -7.31
N ILE A 290 -13.95 -1.95 -6.34
CA ILE A 290 -12.70 -1.53 -5.70
C ILE A 290 -12.84 -1.59 -4.18
N LEU A 291 -11.88 -2.21 -3.51
CA LEU A 291 -11.64 -2.08 -2.08
C LEU A 291 -10.33 -1.32 -1.87
N MET A 292 -10.43 -0.12 -1.31
CA MET A 292 -9.30 0.72 -0.92
C MET A 292 -9.19 0.76 0.60
N GLN A 293 -7.98 0.55 1.12
CA GLN A 293 -7.75 0.45 2.55
C GLN A 293 -6.51 1.24 2.97
N GLU A 294 -6.63 1.99 4.06
CA GLU A 294 -5.50 2.64 4.75
C GLU A 294 -4.57 3.46 3.83
N SER A 295 -5.10 4.20 2.85
CA SER A 295 -4.29 5.07 1.97
C SER A 295 -3.76 6.35 2.65
N GLY A 296 -4.00 6.50 3.96
CA GLY A 296 -3.57 7.66 4.74
C GLY A 296 -4.30 8.94 4.33
N THR A 297 -3.65 10.10 4.52
CA THR A 297 -4.21 11.42 4.21
C THR A 297 -3.77 11.97 2.84
N ALA A 298 -2.98 11.20 2.09
CA ALA A 298 -2.51 11.60 0.77
C ALA A 298 -3.67 11.75 -0.22
N GLU A 299 -3.55 12.73 -1.12
CA GLU A 299 -4.57 12.98 -2.14
C GLU A 299 -4.63 11.85 -3.15
N ASN A 300 -5.82 11.33 -3.38
CA ASN A 300 -6.00 10.15 -4.21
C ASN A 300 -7.29 10.23 -5.05
N TYR A 301 -7.29 9.58 -6.21
CA TYR A 301 -8.42 9.61 -7.14
C TYR A 301 -8.86 8.23 -7.63
N ILE A 302 -10.18 8.02 -7.56
CA ILE A 302 -10.88 6.97 -8.30
C ILE A 302 -11.87 7.68 -9.20
N GLN A 303 -11.68 7.62 -10.53
CA GLN A 303 -12.43 8.47 -11.45
C GLN A 303 -12.88 7.83 -12.76
N LYS A 304 -14.02 8.29 -13.30
CA LYS A 304 -14.58 7.84 -14.60
C LYS A 304 -14.74 6.33 -14.75
N ASN A 305 -14.78 5.60 -13.65
CA ASN A 305 -14.99 4.17 -13.68
C ASN A 305 -16.50 3.89 -13.80
N VAL A 306 -16.82 2.78 -14.45
CA VAL A 306 -18.19 2.30 -14.59
C VAL A 306 -18.33 1.02 -13.78
N PHE A 307 -19.28 1.01 -12.85
CA PHE A 307 -19.61 -0.11 -11.99
C PHE A 307 -21.00 -0.63 -12.36
N SER A 308 -21.14 -1.93 -12.61
CA SER A 308 -22.40 -2.51 -13.05
C SER A 308 -22.68 -3.86 -12.42
N TYR A 309 -23.86 -4.01 -11.80
CA TYR A 309 -24.35 -5.25 -11.19
C TYR A 309 -23.54 -5.75 -9.98
N LEU A 310 -22.85 -4.86 -9.28
CA LEU A 310 -21.98 -5.20 -8.15
C LEU A 310 -22.74 -5.13 -6.82
N LYS A 311 -22.34 -5.91 -5.80
CA LYS A 311 -22.86 -5.68 -4.44
C LYS A 311 -22.42 -4.33 -3.92
N TYR A 312 -21.12 -4.06 -4.02
CA TYR A 312 -20.54 -2.77 -3.70
C TYR A 312 -19.78 -2.24 -4.91
N GLY A 313 -20.04 -1.00 -5.32
CA GLY A 313 -19.20 -0.32 -6.31
C GLY A 313 -17.79 -0.15 -5.75
N ASP A 314 -17.73 0.63 -4.67
CA ASP A 314 -16.51 1.02 -3.99
C ASP A 314 -16.63 0.84 -2.48
N ILE A 315 -15.58 0.32 -1.86
CA ILE A 315 -15.41 0.27 -0.41
C ILE A 315 -14.14 1.03 -0.05
N ALA A 316 -14.24 1.98 0.88
CA ALA A 316 -13.10 2.61 1.53
C ALA A 316 -13.07 2.18 2.99
N GLN A 317 -12.02 1.50 3.44
CA GLN A 317 -11.91 0.98 4.80
C GLN A 317 -10.69 1.58 5.51
N GLY A 318 -10.84 1.98 6.78
CA GLY A 318 -9.76 2.59 7.55
C GLY A 318 -9.51 4.06 7.18
N LEU A 319 -8.28 4.53 7.37
CA LEU A 319 -7.90 5.92 7.12
C LEU A 319 -7.51 6.12 5.64
N ASN A 320 -8.41 6.66 4.83
CA ASN A 320 -8.18 7.03 3.42
C ASN A 320 -8.37 8.54 3.19
N GLY A 321 -8.25 9.34 4.25
CA GLY A 321 -8.35 10.78 4.23
C GLY A 321 -8.55 11.36 5.63
N ASP A 322 -8.71 12.66 5.68
CA ASP A 322 -9.07 13.42 6.87
C ASP A 322 -10.20 14.42 6.57
N ASP A 323 -10.40 15.38 7.47
CA ASP A 323 -11.47 16.36 7.38
C ASP A 323 -11.29 17.34 6.19
N ASN A 324 -10.14 17.34 5.51
CA ASN A 324 -9.79 18.22 4.39
C ASN A 324 -9.17 17.52 3.17
N PHE A 325 -8.39 16.47 3.34
CA PHE A 325 -7.56 15.85 2.30
C PHE A 325 -7.81 14.35 2.18
N GLY A 326 -7.50 13.74 1.03
CA GLY A 326 -7.51 12.28 0.90
C GLY A 326 -8.20 11.76 -0.36
N LEU A 327 -8.77 10.55 -0.26
CA LEU A 327 -9.46 9.89 -1.37
C LEU A 327 -10.74 10.64 -1.78
N GLN A 328 -10.81 10.99 -3.06
CA GLN A 328 -12.03 11.47 -3.71
C GLN A 328 -12.49 10.56 -4.85
N TYR A 329 -13.80 10.36 -4.93
CA TYR A 329 -14.47 9.70 -6.04
C TYR A 329 -15.00 10.74 -7.01
N ARG A 330 -14.61 10.65 -8.28
CA ARG A 330 -14.91 11.69 -9.29
C ARG A 330 -15.47 11.10 -10.57
N CYS A 331 -16.63 11.56 -11.01
CA CYS A 331 -17.20 11.19 -12.32
C CYS A 331 -17.40 9.69 -12.54
N ASN A 332 -17.52 8.90 -11.48
CA ASN A 332 -17.82 7.48 -11.59
C ASN A 332 -19.31 7.27 -11.87
N THR A 333 -19.64 6.15 -12.50
CA THR A 333 -21.01 5.81 -12.82
C THR A 333 -21.35 4.44 -12.29
N HIS A 334 -22.42 4.36 -11.50
CA HIS A 334 -22.91 3.14 -10.88
C HIS A 334 -24.28 2.78 -11.46
N PHE A 335 -24.44 1.50 -11.83
CA PHE A 335 -25.66 0.94 -12.39
C PHE A 335 -26.01 -0.39 -11.74
N ASN A 336 -27.27 -0.54 -11.35
CA ASN A 336 -27.84 -1.78 -10.79
C ASN A 336 -27.01 -2.36 -9.65
N SER A 337 -26.50 -1.51 -8.76
CA SER A 337 -25.81 -1.97 -7.55
C SER A 337 -26.78 -2.78 -6.68
N ILE A 338 -26.33 -3.89 -6.08
CA ILE A 338 -27.20 -4.76 -5.28
C ILE A 338 -27.33 -4.22 -3.85
N SER A 339 -26.30 -3.54 -3.31
CA SER A 339 -26.32 -3.00 -1.94
C SER A 339 -25.99 -1.52 -1.86
N LYS A 340 -24.78 -1.11 -2.22
CA LYS A 340 -24.31 0.29 -2.13
C LYS A 340 -23.42 0.64 -3.30
N ASP A 341 -23.45 1.89 -3.75
CA ASP A 341 -22.46 2.41 -4.68
C ASP A 341 -21.16 2.69 -3.93
N PHE A 342 -21.28 3.33 -2.77
CA PHE A 342 -20.18 3.68 -1.89
C PHE A 342 -20.42 3.19 -0.46
N LEU A 343 -19.47 2.42 0.06
CA LEU A 343 -19.42 2.02 1.46
C LEU A 343 -18.14 2.57 2.10
N PHE A 344 -18.28 3.61 2.93
CA PHE A 344 -17.17 4.20 3.66
C PHE A 344 -17.15 3.62 5.08
N GLN A 345 -16.19 2.75 5.37
CA GLN A 345 -15.93 2.14 6.67
C GLN A 345 -14.64 2.72 7.26
N GLY A 346 -14.66 4.04 7.47
CA GLY A 346 -13.51 4.82 7.94
C GLY A 346 -13.56 6.23 7.37
N LYS A 347 -12.40 6.88 7.23
CA LYS A 347 -12.31 8.23 6.66
C LYS A 347 -11.96 8.18 5.17
N VAL A 348 -12.58 9.09 4.43
CA VAL A 348 -12.19 9.54 3.10
C VAL A 348 -12.00 11.06 3.17
N SER A 349 -11.62 11.72 2.08
CA SER A 349 -11.56 13.18 2.08
C SER A 349 -12.90 13.79 2.51
N GLY A 350 -12.83 14.77 3.43
CA GLY A 350 -13.96 15.60 3.86
C GLY A 350 -14.60 16.41 2.72
N PHE A 351 -13.96 16.47 1.55
CA PHE A 351 -14.53 17.07 0.35
C PHE A 351 -14.65 16.01 -0.75
N GLN A 352 -15.86 15.86 -1.29
CA GLN A 352 -16.10 15.10 -2.52
C GLN A 352 -16.48 16.12 -3.59
N GLY A 353 -15.46 16.57 -4.31
CA GLY A 353 -15.49 17.75 -5.15
C GLY A 353 -15.54 19.06 -4.39
N SER A 354 -15.95 20.11 -5.10
CA SER A 354 -15.86 21.47 -4.63
C SER A 354 -16.90 22.41 -5.18
N ARG A 355 -16.88 23.64 -4.67
CA ARG A 355 -17.72 24.72 -5.16
C ARG A 355 -17.50 25.00 -6.65
N LEU A 356 -16.28 24.85 -7.14
CA LEU A 356 -15.96 25.07 -8.55
C LEU A 356 -16.13 23.82 -9.39
N ASN A 357 -16.18 22.62 -8.80
CA ASN A 357 -16.30 21.38 -9.54
C ASN A 357 -17.04 20.30 -8.74
N ALA A 358 -18.26 19.96 -9.14
CA ALA A 358 -19.01 18.82 -8.61
C ALA A 358 -18.17 17.53 -8.64
N ALA A 359 -18.43 16.61 -7.71
CA ALA A 359 -17.87 15.26 -7.72
C ALA A 359 -18.22 14.54 -9.03
N GLY A 360 -19.43 14.74 -9.54
CA GLY A 360 -19.90 14.21 -10.82
C GLY A 360 -20.17 12.70 -10.83
N ASN A 361 -20.14 12.02 -9.69
CA ASN A 361 -20.54 10.61 -9.65
C ASN A 361 -22.05 10.47 -9.83
N THR A 362 -22.49 9.46 -10.58
CA THR A 362 -23.90 9.23 -10.90
C THR A 362 -24.35 7.84 -10.47
N SER A 363 -25.51 7.76 -9.83
CA SER A 363 -26.23 6.52 -9.50
C SER A 363 -27.58 6.44 -10.24
N ASP A 364 -28.05 5.23 -10.52
CA ASP A 364 -29.40 4.99 -11.07
C ASP A 364 -30.50 4.89 -9.99
N GLY A 365 -30.13 4.97 -8.70
CA GLY A 365 -31.07 4.94 -7.58
C GLY A 365 -31.74 3.59 -7.37
N TYR A 366 -31.14 2.49 -7.87
CA TYR A 366 -31.66 1.14 -7.69
C TYR A 366 -31.63 0.69 -6.21
N VAL A 367 -30.72 1.24 -5.41
CA VAL A 367 -30.56 0.95 -3.98
C VAL A 367 -31.22 2.02 -3.10
N SER A 368 -31.64 1.65 -1.88
CA SER A 368 -32.30 2.60 -0.95
C SER A 368 -31.37 3.71 -0.45
N PHE A 369 -30.07 3.46 -0.44
CA PHE A 369 -29.03 4.43 -0.10
C PHE A 369 -27.85 4.13 -1.01
N ASP A 370 -27.40 5.13 -1.76
CA ASP A 370 -26.23 5.03 -2.65
C ASP A 370 -24.95 4.99 -1.81
N LEU A 371 -24.92 5.79 -0.74
CA LEU A 371 -23.74 5.99 0.10
C LEU A 371 -24.02 5.75 1.59
N THR A 372 -23.12 5.03 2.25
CA THR A 372 -23.10 4.88 3.72
C THR A 372 -21.76 5.33 4.28
N SER A 373 -21.80 6.14 5.35
CA SER A 373 -20.63 6.55 6.15
C SER A 373 -21.08 6.50 7.62
N PRO A 374 -20.85 5.39 8.35
CA PRO A 374 -21.28 5.24 9.73
C PRO A 374 -20.48 6.15 10.67
N ASP A 375 -19.25 6.51 10.31
CA ASP A 375 -18.47 7.54 10.98
C ASP A 375 -18.92 8.92 10.53
N VAL A 376 -19.16 9.78 11.52
CA VAL A 376 -19.75 11.14 11.45
C VAL A 376 -18.80 12.16 10.81
N SER A 377 -18.13 11.76 9.73
CA SER A 377 -17.11 12.56 9.04
C SER A 377 -17.72 13.80 8.39
N LYS A 378 -16.93 14.87 8.35
CA LYS A 378 -17.25 16.19 7.77
C LYS A 378 -17.30 16.10 6.24
N ILE A 379 -18.11 15.21 5.65
CA ILE A 379 -18.17 15.09 4.19
C ILE A 379 -19.09 16.17 3.61
N ASN A 380 -18.49 17.05 2.81
CA ASN A 380 -19.17 17.97 1.92
C ASN A 380 -19.15 17.36 0.51
N TYR A 381 -20.33 17.00 0.01
CA TYR A 381 -20.50 16.39 -1.29
C TYR A 381 -21.06 17.42 -2.27
N TYR A 382 -20.27 17.79 -3.26
CA TYR A 382 -20.65 18.75 -4.29
C TYR A 382 -21.23 18.03 -5.50
N TYR A 383 -22.43 18.44 -5.93
CA TYR A 383 -23.16 17.79 -7.00
C TYR A 383 -23.84 18.81 -7.90
N ARG A 384 -24.09 18.45 -9.17
CA ARG A 384 -24.97 19.23 -10.04
C ARG A 384 -26.41 18.78 -9.84
N ASP A 385 -27.36 19.70 -9.99
CA ASP A 385 -28.79 19.39 -9.89
C ASP A 385 -29.31 18.65 -11.15
N ILE A 386 -28.75 17.47 -11.39
CA ILE A 386 -29.11 16.55 -12.47
C ILE A 386 -29.37 15.16 -11.89
N SER A 387 -30.13 14.34 -12.64
CA SER A 387 -30.51 12.99 -12.21
C SER A 387 -29.29 12.14 -11.88
N GLY A 388 -29.32 11.50 -10.71
CA GLY A 388 -28.31 10.54 -10.26
C GLY A 388 -27.06 11.14 -9.60
N GLU A 389 -26.80 12.45 -9.72
CA GLU A 389 -25.60 13.05 -9.10
C GLU A 389 -25.75 13.36 -7.61
N ARG A 390 -26.99 13.54 -7.13
CA ARG A 390 -27.28 13.74 -5.72
C ARG A 390 -27.39 12.38 -5.02
N PRO A 391 -26.39 11.93 -4.25
CA PRO A 391 -26.44 10.62 -3.63
C PRO A 391 -27.55 10.58 -2.58
N THR A 392 -28.31 9.49 -2.54
CA THR A 392 -29.07 9.09 -1.37
C THR A 392 -28.09 8.56 -0.31
N SER A 393 -28.27 8.96 0.95
CA SER A 393 -27.33 8.61 2.02
C SER A 393 -28.08 8.22 3.28
N THR A 394 -27.53 7.30 4.07
CA THR A 394 -28.11 6.94 5.37
C THR A 394 -28.23 8.18 6.28
N PRO A 395 -29.31 8.34 7.07
CA PRO A 395 -29.47 9.51 7.95
C PRO A 395 -28.30 9.72 8.92
N SER A 396 -27.67 8.62 9.36
CA SER A 396 -26.47 8.63 10.22
C SER A 396 -25.24 9.25 9.56
N SER A 397 -25.17 9.30 8.22
CA SER A 397 -24.01 9.84 7.50
C SER A 397 -23.86 11.35 7.66
N LYS A 398 -24.94 12.08 8.03
CA LYS A 398 -24.97 13.54 8.26
C LYS A 398 -24.20 14.39 7.22
N MET A 399 -24.17 13.92 5.98
CA MET A 399 -23.40 14.51 4.88
C MET A 399 -24.01 15.85 4.45
N ASN A 400 -23.16 16.86 4.29
CA ASN A 400 -23.56 18.12 3.70
C ASN A 400 -23.57 18.01 2.17
N LYS A 401 -24.72 18.22 1.53
CA LYS A 401 -24.87 18.11 0.07
C LYS A 401 -25.01 19.50 -0.53
N VAL A 402 -24.06 19.90 -1.35
CA VAL A 402 -23.93 21.27 -1.87
C VAL A 402 -24.11 21.28 -3.39
N ILE A 403 -25.01 22.12 -3.90
CA ILE A 403 -25.22 22.28 -5.34
C ILE A 403 -24.11 23.15 -5.93
N THR A 404 -23.58 22.73 -7.09
CA THR A 404 -22.72 23.53 -7.97
C THR A 404 -23.07 23.27 -9.44
N ASP A 405 -22.81 24.22 -10.33
CA ASP A 405 -23.21 24.12 -11.75
C ASP A 405 -22.09 23.60 -12.66
N THR A 406 -20.87 23.52 -12.13
CA THR A 406 -19.67 23.20 -12.89
C THR A 406 -19.16 21.80 -12.57
N LEU A 407 -18.65 21.12 -13.59
CA LEU A 407 -18.04 19.79 -13.46
C LEU A 407 -16.76 19.77 -14.26
N ASN A 408 -15.67 19.43 -13.59
CA ASN A 408 -14.43 19.08 -14.25
C ASN A 408 -14.06 17.63 -13.95
N CYS A 409 -14.37 16.77 -14.91
CA CYS A 409 -13.92 15.38 -14.90
C CYS A 409 -12.50 15.22 -15.44
N LYS A 410 -11.83 16.29 -15.86
CA LYS A 410 -10.41 16.25 -16.18
C LYS A 410 -9.66 16.77 -14.96
N LEU A 411 -9.05 15.86 -14.21
CA LEU A 411 -7.78 16.25 -13.57
C LEU A 411 -6.84 16.74 -14.66
N ILE A 412 -5.88 17.60 -14.32
CA ILE A 412 -4.82 18.00 -15.24
C ILE A 412 -3.97 16.76 -15.54
N GLY A 413 -4.51 15.86 -16.36
CA GLY A 413 -3.81 14.72 -16.90
C GLY A 413 -2.81 15.25 -17.90
N LYS A 414 -1.58 14.72 -17.83
CA LYS A 414 -0.43 15.01 -18.71
C LYS A 414 -0.51 16.42 -19.33
N PRO A 415 0.09 17.46 -18.71
CA PRO A 415 0.24 18.73 -19.39
C PRO A 415 0.83 18.48 -20.78
N ASP A 416 0.08 18.85 -21.82
CA ASP A 416 0.52 18.77 -23.21
C ASP A 416 1.79 19.62 -23.32
N SER A 417 2.96 19.00 -23.37
CA SER A 417 4.27 19.59 -23.68
C SER A 417 4.77 20.75 -22.78
N ALA A 418 4.03 21.21 -21.77
CA ALA A 418 4.53 22.17 -20.78
C ALA A 418 5.42 21.45 -19.76
N ASN A 419 6.56 22.06 -19.42
CA ASN A 419 7.45 21.54 -18.38
C ASN A 419 6.63 21.40 -17.08
N HIS A 420 6.45 20.19 -16.54
CA HIS A 420 5.62 19.92 -15.35
C HIS A 420 5.98 20.87 -14.19
N PHE A 421 7.25 21.28 -14.09
CA PHE A 421 7.72 22.27 -13.13
C PHE A 421 7.07 23.67 -13.28
N GLN A 422 6.83 24.12 -14.51
CA GLN A 422 6.17 25.40 -14.80
C GLN A 422 4.68 25.39 -14.41
N VAL A 423 4.04 24.22 -14.41
CA VAL A 423 2.66 24.05 -13.96
C VAL A 423 2.60 23.90 -12.45
N TYR A 424 3.54 23.16 -11.85
CA TYR A 424 3.62 22.93 -10.41
C TYR A 424 3.82 24.23 -9.62
N THR A 425 4.72 25.12 -10.06
CA THR A 425 5.13 26.30 -9.28
C THR A 425 3.95 27.23 -8.94
N PRO A 426 3.10 27.65 -9.91
CA PRO A 426 1.91 28.46 -9.60
C PRO A 426 0.92 27.79 -8.63
N PHE A 427 0.73 26.47 -8.73
CA PHE A 427 -0.13 25.74 -7.79
C PHE A 427 0.44 25.78 -6.38
N LYS A 428 1.73 25.45 -6.23
CA LYS A 428 2.44 25.52 -4.95
C LYS A 428 2.33 26.89 -4.31
N ASP A 429 2.64 27.96 -5.06
CA ASP A 429 2.59 29.33 -4.54
C ASP A 429 1.17 29.69 -4.08
N THR A 430 0.16 29.28 -4.84
CA THR A 430 -1.25 29.54 -4.49
C THR A 430 -1.67 28.75 -3.25
N VAL A 431 -1.30 27.47 -3.15
CA VAL A 431 -1.58 26.63 -1.96
C VAL A 431 -1.00 27.28 -0.71
N ILE A 432 0.27 27.70 -0.75
CA ILE A 432 0.94 28.36 0.38
C ILE A 432 0.19 29.64 0.78
N ILE A 433 -0.12 30.51 -0.17
CA ILE A 433 -0.85 31.77 0.09
C ILE A 433 -2.21 31.50 0.76
N ARG A 434 -2.94 30.47 0.32
CA ARG A 434 -4.24 30.12 0.89
C ARG A 434 -4.11 29.47 2.26
N GLN A 435 -3.10 28.64 2.49
CA GLN A 435 -2.80 28.04 3.79
C GLN A 435 -2.40 29.09 4.82
N ASP A 436 -1.55 30.05 4.46
CA ASP A 436 -1.18 31.17 5.34
C ASP A 436 -2.42 31.99 5.73
N LEU A 437 -3.29 32.30 4.76
CA LEU A 437 -4.56 32.98 5.03
C LEU A 437 -5.46 32.17 5.98
N TYR A 438 -5.50 30.85 5.83
CA TYR A 438 -6.26 29.98 6.72
C TYR A 438 -5.72 30.06 8.15
N VAL A 439 -4.41 29.90 8.33
CA VAL A 439 -3.75 29.96 9.66
C VAL A 439 -3.96 31.32 10.31
N ASP A 440 -3.78 32.43 9.57
CA ASP A 440 -3.99 33.79 10.07
C ASP A 440 -5.46 34.08 10.43
N SER A 441 -6.39 33.42 9.74
CA SER A 441 -7.82 33.55 10.02
C SER A 441 -8.23 32.81 11.28
N ILE A 442 -7.64 31.63 11.55
CA ILE A 442 -7.93 30.83 12.74
C ILE A 442 -7.61 31.65 13.99
N ASP A 443 -8.62 31.86 14.83
CA ASP A 443 -8.55 32.66 16.05
C ASP A 443 -8.05 34.11 15.83
N GLY A 444 -8.03 34.58 14.58
CA GLY A 444 -7.37 35.81 14.17
C GLY A 444 -5.86 35.83 14.43
N GLY A 445 -5.19 34.68 14.30
CA GLY A 445 -3.74 34.51 14.40
C GLY A 445 -3.19 34.55 15.84
N ASN A 446 -4.06 34.45 16.86
CA ASN A 446 -3.65 34.65 18.25
C ASN A 446 -4.31 33.70 19.25
N THR A 447 -4.32 32.40 18.93
CA THR A 447 -4.89 31.32 19.75
C THR A 447 -4.43 31.37 21.21
N SER A 448 -3.12 31.49 21.46
CA SER A 448 -2.56 31.51 22.82
C SER A 448 -3.10 32.65 23.68
N THR A 449 -3.24 33.86 23.10
CA THR A 449 -3.80 35.01 23.82
C THR A 449 -5.29 34.82 24.07
N LEU A 450 -6.04 34.29 23.11
CA LEU A 450 -7.47 34.02 23.32
C LEU A 450 -7.69 32.98 24.43
N LEU A 451 -6.94 31.89 24.43
CA LEU A 451 -7.00 30.88 25.49
C LEU A 451 -6.67 31.48 26.87
N SER A 452 -5.64 32.32 26.95
CA SER A 452 -5.30 33.03 28.19
C SER A 452 -6.40 33.98 28.66
N ASN A 453 -7.00 34.74 27.74
CA ASN A 453 -8.11 35.64 28.04
C ASN A 453 -9.35 34.88 28.53
N ILE A 454 -9.65 33.73 27.93
CA ILE A 454 -10.75 32.85 28.34
C ILE A 454 -10.47 32.25 29.72
N ALA A 455 -9.26 31.76 29.99
CA ALA A 455 -8.89 31.19 31.27
C ALA A 455 -9.00 32.24 32.41
N ASN A 456 -8.56 33.47 32.14
CA ASN A 456 -8.54 34.56 33.12
C ASN A 456 -9.85 35.36 33.19
N ALA A 457 -10.89 35.00 32.43
CA ALA A 457 -12.15 35.73 32.43
C ALA A 457 -12.86 35.62 33.79
N THR A 458 -13.41 36.74 34.24
CA THR A 458 -14.21 36.88 35.48
C THR A 458 -15.61 37.35 35.14
N ILE A 459 -16.53 37.37 36.10
CA ILE A 459 -17.91 37.86 35.90
C ILE A 459 -17.93 39.29 35.30
N GLY A 460 -17.00 40.16 35.72
CA GLY A 460 -16.90 41.54 35.20
C GLY A 460 -16.37 41.65 33.77
N THR A 461 -15.56 40.68 33.31
CA THR A 461 -14.96 40.68 31.96
C THR A 461 -15.60 39.66 31.02
N ALA A 462 -16.53 38.83 31.50
CA ALA A 462 -17.13 37.72 30.77
C ALA A 462 -17.72 38.15 29.42
N ASN A 463 -18.45 39.27 29.39
CA ASN A 463 -19.07 39.77 28.16
C ASN A 463 -18.04 40.26 27.13
N SER A 464 -17.02 41.00 27.55
CA SER A 464 -16.00 41.49 26.61
C SER A 464 -15.18 40.34 26.04
N VAL A 465 -14.82 39.36 26.86
CA VAL A 465 -14.14 38.13 26.40
C VAL A 465 -15.01 37.36 25.42
N TYR A 466 -16.28 37.14 25.74
CA TYR A 466 -17.21 36.43 24.85
C TYR A 466 -17.34 37.12 23.50
N PHE A 467 -17.60 38.44 23.48
CA PHE A 467 -17.75 39.18 22.23
C PHE A 467 -16.44 39.28 21.45
N GLY A 468 -15.30 39.40 22.13
CA GLY A 468 -13.97 39.37 21.51
C GLY A 468 -13.72 38.06 20.77
N VAL A 469 -13.99 36.92 21.40
CA VAL A 469 -13.79 35.61 20.79
C VAL A 469 -14.84 35.34 19.70
N ILE A 470 -16.14 35.50 20.00
CA ILE A 470 -17.20 35.14 19.06
C ILE A 470 -17.17 35.99 17.78
N SER A 471 -16.61 37.21 17.82
CA SER A 471 -16.44 38.07 16.66
C SER A 471 -15.52 37.47 15.58
N LYS A 472 -14.71 36.46 15.93
CA LYS A 472 -13.82 35.73 15.02
C LYS A 472 -14.50 34.57 14.29
N SER A 473 -15.73 34.22 14.68
CA SER A 473 -16.46 33.13 14.01
C SER A 473 -16.70 33.45 12.52
N PRO A 474 -16.65 32.47 11.59
CA PRO A 474 -16.59 31.01 11.81
C PRO A 474 -15.16 30.44 12.00
N TRP A 475 -14.17 31.28 12.30
CA TRP A 475 -12.76 30.93 12.30
C TRP A 475 -12.21 30.53 13.67
N LEU A 476 -13.05 30.09 14.61
CA LEU A 476 -12.52 29.59 15.88
C LEU A 476 -11.80 28.25 15.68
N SER A 477 -10.68 28.04 16.37
CA SER A 477 -10.11 26.71 16.56
C SER A 477 -11.01 25.86 17.47
N ALA A 478 -10.85 24.53 17.39
CA ALA A 478 -11.53 23.61 18.29
C ALA A 478 -11.21 23.94 19.75
N ASP A 479 -9.94 24.23 20.06
CA ASP A 479 -9.48 24.53 21.43
C ASP A 479 -10.11 25.80 21.99
N VAL A 480 -10.10 26.90 21.23
CA VAL A 480 -10.69 28.17 21.67
C VAL A 480 -12.20 28.07 21.81
N ALA A 481 -12.88 27.41 20.86
CA ALA A 481 -14.32 27.21 20.92
C ALA A 481 -14.71 26.33 22.12
N LEU A 482 -13.98 25.25 22.38
CA LEU A 482 -14.23 24.35 23.50
C LEU A 482 -13.90 24.99 24.85
N ALA A 483 -12.79 25.74 24.94
CA ALA A 483 -12.44 26.49 26.14
C ALA A 483 -13.52 27.51 26.50
N LEU A 484 -14.03 28.27 25.51
CA LEU A 484 -15.11 29.22 25.74
C LEU A 484 -16.43 28.52 26.10
N TYR A 485 -16.74 27.39 25.43
CA TYR A 485 -17.93 26.58 25.72
C TYR A 485 -17.93 26.00 27.14
N ASN A 486 -16.76 25.65 27.68
CA ASN A 486 -16.62 25.03 28.99
C ASN A 486 -16.76 26.00 30.17
N ARG A 487 -16.72 27.32 29.93
CA ARG A 487 -16.96 28.37 30.95
C ARG A 487 -18.45 28.51 31.32
N ASN A 488 -19.06 27.40 31.74
CA ASN A 488 -20.46 27.35 32.18
C ASN A 488 -20.71 28.13 33.48
N ASP A 489 -19.64 28.47 34.21
CA ASP A 489 -19.65 29.39 35.35
C ASP A 489 -19.89 30.86 34.93
N LEU A 490 -19.56 31.21 33.68
CA LEU A 490 -19.74 32.58 33.14
C LEU A 490 -20.82 32.69 32.07
N TYR A 491 -21.09 31.62 31.33
CA TYR A 491 -21.94 31.64 30.15
C TYR A 491 -23.10 30.65 30.26
N ASP A 492 -24.30 31.18 30.07
CA ASP A 492 -25.52 30.37 30.02
C ASP A 492 -25.59 29.48 28.77
N SER A 493 -26.59 28.59 28.75
CA SER A 493 -26.83 27.68 27.63
C SER A 493 -27.07 28.40 26.29
N SER A 494 -27.60 29.63 26.30
CA SER A 494 -27.87 30.39 25.07
C SER A 494 -26.57 30.86 24.41
N LYS A 495 -25.67 31.47 25.19
CA LYS A 495 -24.34 31.87 24.71
C LYS A 495 -23.52 30.68 24.26
N ARG A 496 -23.57 29.58 25.01
CA ARG A 496 -22.86 28.35 24.66
C ARG A 496 -23.39 27.72 23.37
N ALA A 497 -24.70 27.73 23.14
CA ALA A 497 -25.29 27.32 21.87
C ALA A 497 -24.90 28.26 20.71
N GLN A 498 -24.80 29.57 20.96
CA GLN A 498 -24.35 30.52 19.94
C GLN A 498 -22.91 30.30 19.46
N ILE A 499 -22.02 29.80 20.32
CA ILE A 499 -20.65 29.42 19.92
C ILE A 499 -20.71 28.36 18.82
N LEU A 500 -21.49 27.30 19.04
CA LEU A 500 -21.69 26.21 18.08
C LEU A 500 -22.40 26.71 16.82
N TYR A 501 -23.44 27.53 16.99
CA TYR A 501 -24.22 28.11 15.89
C TYR A 501 -23.37 28.95 14.94
N LYS A 502 -22.47 29.77 15.46
CA LYS A 502 -21.60 30.63 14.65
C LYS A 502 -20.39 29.92 14.07
N ASN A 503 -20.08 28.70 14.52
CA ASN A 503 -18.95 27.90 14.05
C ASN A 503 -19.44 26.51 13.59
N PRO A 504 -20.32 26.45 12.59
CA PRO A 504 -20.93 25.19 12.14
C PRO A 504 -19.89 24.20 11.59
N ASP A 505 -18.75 24.68 11.07
CA ASP A 505 -17.66 23.84 10.58
C ASP A 505 -17.04 22.95 11.66
N LEU A 506 -16.81 23.51 12.85
CA LEU A 506 -16.35 22.75 14.01
C LEU A 506 -17.41 21.74 14.44
N PHE A 507 -18.67 22.17 14.47
CA PHE A 507 -19.78 21.30 14.86
C PHE A 507 -20.05 20.20 13.83
N ARG A 508 -19.48 20.21 12.61
CA ARG A 508 -19.53 19.05 11.71
C ARG A 508 -18.54 17.95 12.09
N SER A 509 -17.47 18.29 12.82
CA SER A 509 -16.45 17.31 13.22
C SER A 509 -16.98 16.41 14.34
N GLY A 510 -16.94 15.09 14.10
CA GLY A 510 -17.35 14.08 15.09
C GLY A 510 -16.56 14.15 16.40
N THR A 511 -15.25 14.43 16.33
CA THR A 511 -14.39 14.57 17.52
C THR A 511 -14.77 15.80 18.35
N PHE A 512 -14.97 16.95 17.70
CA PHE A 512 -15.40 18.17 18.39
C PHE A 512 -16.80 18.03 18.99
N ARG A 513 -17.74 17.41 18.27
CA ARG A 513 -19.07 17.08 18.80
C ARG A 513 -18.99 16.20 20.04
N SER A 514 -18.19 15.14 20.01
CA SER A 514 -17.96 14.27 21.15
C SER A 514 -17.37 15.04 22.32
N ALA A 515 -16.41 15.93 22.08
CA ALA A 515 -15.85 16.79 23.13
C ALA A 515 -16.89 17.72 23.76
N VAL A 516 -17.80 18.30 22.96
CA VAL A 516 -18.91 19.14 23.42
C VAL A 516 -19.94 18.33 24.22
N ALA A 517 -20.29 17.13 23.76
CA ALA A 517 -21.26 16.25 24.42
C ALA A 517 -20.72 15.66 25.73
N ASN A 518 -19.41 15.43 25.82
CA ASN A 518 -18.73 14.90 27.00
C ASN A 518 -18.20 16.00 27.94
N ALA A 519 -18.48 17.27 27.66
CA ALA A 519 -18.11 18.37 28.54
C ALA A 519 -18.72 18.20 29.93
N SER A 520 -18.11 18.81 30.95
CA SER A 520 -18.56 18.68 32.35
C SER A 520 -20.01 19.15 32.60
N ASN A 521 -20.53 20.02 31.74
CA ASN A 521 -21.91 20.51 31.79
C ASN A 521 -22.44 20.66 30.35
N PRO A 522 -22.79 19.57 29.64
CA PRO A 522 -23.14 19.65 28.23
C PRO A 522 -24.51 20.31 28.02
N LEU A 523 -24.75 20.85 26.83
CA LEU A 523 -26.10 21.26 26.43
C LEU A 523 -27.02 20.01 26.38
N PRO A 524 -28.33 20.16 26.60
CA PRO A 524 -29.27 19.03 26.46
C PRO A 524 -29.16 18.36 25.09
N THR A 525 -29.27 17.03 25.03
CA THR A 525 -29.15 16.26 23.79
C THR A 525 -30.08 16.79 22.69
N SER A 526 -31.32 17.12 23.03
CA SER A 526 -32.30 17.71 22.10
C SER A 526 -31.85 19.06 21.51
N SER A 527 -31.07 19.85 22.26
CA SER A 527 -30.50 21.11 21.76
C SER A 527 -29.34 20.85 20.80
N LEU A 528 -28.49 19.85 21.09
CA LEU A 528 -27.41 19.43 20.19
C LEU A 528 -27.97 18.83 18.89
N GLU A 529 -29.04 18.03 18.98
CA GLU A 529 -29.75 17.47 17.82
C GLU A 529 -30.41 18.58 16.98
N ALA A 530 -31.00 19.61 17.60
CA ALA A 530 -31.56 20.75 16.85
C ALA A 530 -30.48 21.51 16.05
N LEU A 531 -29.24 21.54 16.57
CA LEU A 531 -28.08 22.12 15.89
C LEU A 531 -27.55 21.23 14.75
N ASP A 532 -28.04 20.01 14.56
CA ASP A 532 -27.65 19.17 13.42
C ASP A 532 -28.04 19.80 12.08
N THR A 533 -29.06 20.65 12.05
CA THR A 533 -29.40 21.44 10.86
C THR A 533 -28.24 22.32 10.38
N LEU A 534 -27.33 22.71 11.27
CA LEU A 534 -26.16 23.53 10.95
C LEU A 534 -25.14 22.81 10.10
N THR A 535 -25.12 21.48 10.09
CA THR A 535 -24.19 20.71 9.29
C THR A 535 -24.45 20.89 7.79
N ASN A 536 -25.62 21.40 7.40
CA ASN A 536 -26.03 21.59 6.01
C ASN A 536 -25.64 22.95 5.40
N TYR A 537 -25.04 23.86 6.17
CA TYR A 537 -24.62 25.18 5.65
C TYR A 537 -23.12 25.23 5.43
N THR A 538 -22.67 25.94 4.41
CA THR A 538 -21.25 26.26 4.20
C THR A 538 -20.93 27.66 4.73
N THR A 539 -19.70 27.89 5.21
CA THR A 539 -19.23 29.20 5.69
C THR A 539 -18.04 29.71 4.87
N SER A 540 -17.54 30.91 5.19
CA SER A 540 -16.28 31.40 4.63
C SER A 540 -15.10 30.48 4.93
N ARG A 541 -15.12 29.78 6.08
CA ARG A 541 -14.11 28.78 6.43
C ARG A 541 -14.22 27.55 5.55
N THR A 542 -15.41 26.98 5.38
CA THR A 542 -15.61 25.85 4.45
C THR A 542 -15.10 26.20 3.06
N ASN A 543 -15.41 27.40 2.56
CA ASN A 543 -15.02 27.83 1.23
C ASN A 543 -13.50 27.86 1.04
N LEU A 544 -12.75 28.36 2.04
CA LEU A 544 -11.29 28.40 1.97
C LEU A 544 -10.68 26.99 2.13
N GLU A 545 -11.20 26.17 3.04
CA GLU A 545 -10.75 24.78 3.23
C GLU A 545 -10.93 23.96 1.95
N THR A 546 -12.09 24.09 1.27
CA THR A 546 -12.31 23.41 -0.01
C THR A 546 -11.42 23.94 -1.12
N GLU A 547 -11.15 25.26 -1.17
CA GLU A 547 -10.22 25.84 -2.16
C GLU A 547 -8.79 25.30 -1.97
N ILE A 548 -8.34 25.20 -0.71
CA ILE A 548 -7.03 24.62 -0.38
C ILE A 548 -7.01 23.13 -0.76
N SER A 549 -8.06 22.38 -0.40
CA SER A 549 -8.19 20.96 -0.74
C SER A 549 -8.07 20.74 -2.26
N ASP A 550 -8.87 21.45 -3.06
CA ASP A 550 -8.82 21.36 -4.53
C ASP A 550 -7.43 21.66 -5.11
N LEU A 551 -6.81 22.77 -4.69
CA LEU A 551 -5.51 23.18 -5.19
C LEU A 551 -4.41 22.17 -4.81
N HIS A 552 -4.46 21.68 -3.58
CA HIS A 552 -3.54 20.66 -3.07
C HIS A 552 -3.72 19.34 -3.82
N GLN A 553 -4.96 18.99 -4.15
CA GLN A 553 -5.29 17.83 -4.97
C GLN A 553 -4.70 17.91 -6.38
N GLU A 554 -4.88 19.04 -7.07
CA GLU A 554 -4.34 19.25 -8.42
C GLU A 554 -2.80 19.26 -8.42
N MET A 555 -2.18 19.86 -7.40
CA MET A 555 -0.73 19.85 -7.21
C MET A 555 -0.19 18.43 -6.98
N SER A 556 -0.85 17.65 -6.11
CA SER A 556 -0.44 16.29 -5.78
C SER A 556 -0.60 15.36 -6.98
N ALA A 557 -1.73 15.46 -7.70
CA ALA A 557 -1.97 14.70 -8.93
C ALA A 557 -0.85 14.89 -9.96
N LEU A 558 -0.40 16.13 -10.15
CA LEU A 558 0.69 16.47 -11.07
C LEU A 558 2.00 15.79 -10.66
N CYS A 559 2.31 15.77 -9.36
CA CYS A 559 3.52 15.14 -8.84
C CYS A 559 3.47 13.63 -9.03
N PHE A 560 2.35 12.98 -8.67
CA PHE A 560 2.18 11.54 -8.77
C PHE A 560 2.17 11.06 -10.23
N ASP A 561 1.51 11.77 -11.14
CA ASP A 561 1.56 11.48 -12.58
C ASP A 561 3.01 11.57 -13.10
N LYS A 562 3.77 12.57 -12.66
CA LYS A 562 5.18 12.72 -13.08
C LYS A 562 6.08 11.64 -12.48
N LEU A 563 5.87 11.26 -11.22
CA LEU A 563 6.57 10.15 -10.57
C LEU A 563 6.28 8.83 -11.29
N ASN A 564 5.02 8.56 -11.65
CA ASN A 564 4.65 7.39 -12.45
C ASN A 564 5.40 7.39 -13.80
N GLU A 565 5.41 8.52 -14.53
CA GLU A 565 6.13 8.65 -15.79
C GLU A 565 7.64 8.36 -15.65
N LEU A 566 8.30 8.96 -14.66
CA LEU A 566 9.74 8.82 -14.44
C LEU A 566 10.12 7.38 -14.09
N LYS A 567 9.33 6.72 -13.23
CA LYS A 567 9.58 5.33 -12.83
C LYS A 567 9.32 4.33 -13.96
N MET A 568 8.35 4.64 -14.85
CA MET A 568 8.00 3.83 -16.03
C MET A 568 8.97 4.01 -17.19
N ASP A 569 9.78 5.09 -17.19
CA ASP A 569 10.75 5.32 -18.24
C ASP A 569 11.80 4.19 -18.29
N THR A 570 12.26 3.91 -19.50
CA THR A 570 13.38 3.01 -19.79
C THR A 570 14.73 3.63 -19.48
N ILE A 571 14.80 4.95 -19.33
CA ILE A 571 15.99 5.70 -18.91
C ILE A 571 16.05 5.75 -17.38
N ASP A 572 17.27 5.79 -16.84
CA ASP A 572 17.49 6.06 -15.42
C ASP A 572 17.11 7.50 -15.07
N ASN A 573 16.11 7.65 -14.21
CA ASN A 573 15.56 8.92 -13.76
C ASN A 573 15.70 9.12 -12.24
N SER A 574 16.62 8.41 -11.59
CA SER A 574 16.75 8.39 -10.12
C SER A 574 16.82 9.79 -9.49
N ASP A 575 17.68 10.67 -10.01
CA ASP A 575 17.80 12.05 -9.53
C ASP A 575 16.48 12.82 -9.67
N SER A 576 15.77 12.62 -10.79
CA SER A 576 14.49 13.29 -11.02
C SER A 576 13.40 12.73 -10.12
N ILE A 577 13.41 11.43 -9.81
CA ILE A 577 12.45 10.80 -8.89
C ILE A 577 12.58 11.42 -7.50
N ILE A 578 13.81 11.51 -6.96
CA ILE A 578 14.09 12.16 -5.67
C ILE A 578 13.53 13.58 -5.63
N VAL A 579 13.85 14.39 -6.65
CA VAL A 579 13.40 15.78 -6.74
C VAL A 579 11.87 15.89 -6.80
N TRP A 580 11.17 14.95 -7.43
CA TRP A 580 9.70 14.98 -7.49
C TRP A 580 9.04 14.43 -6.22
N LEU A 581 9.67 13.51 -5.50
CA LEU A 581 9.23 13.09 -4.17
C LEU A 581 9.35 14.25 -3.16
N GLU A 582 10.46 14.99 -3.17
CA GLU A 582 10.64 16.21 -2.37
C GLU A 582 9.62 17.31 -2.71
N ARG A 583 9.10 17.34 -3.94
CA ARG A 583 8.06 18.30 -4.36
C ARG A 583 6.65 17.88 -3.95
N ALA A 584 6.35 16.59 -3.99
CA ALA A 584 5.09 16.05 -3.51
C ALA A 584 4.95 16.30 -2.01
N ASP A 585 6.05 16.07 -1.28
CA ASP A 585 6.25 16.45 0.12
C ASP A 585 5.25 15.90 1.14
N ASP A 586 4.41 14.95 0.74
CA ASP A 586 3.52 14.21 1.62
C ASP A 586 4.27 13.09 2.38
N TYR A 587 3.64 12.55 3.43
CA TYR A 587 4.21 11.49 4.25
C TYR A 587 4.66 10.28 3.41
N GLY A 588 3.84 9.84 2.46
CA GLY A 588 4.15 8.69 1.61
C GLY A 588 5.34 8.96 0.69
N SER A 589 5.41 10.15 0.09
CA SER A 589 6.56 10.54 -0.75
C SER A 589 7.86 10.68 0.06
N ARG A 590 7.80 11.24 1.28
CA ARG A 590 8.97 11.33 2.19
C ARG A 590 9.42 9.97 2.72
N ARG A 591 8.48 9.05 2.96
CA ARG A 591 8.79 7.65 3.27
C ARG A 591 9.46 6.97 2.08
N GLU A 592 8.96 7.18 0.86
CA GLU A 592 9.55 6.60 -0.35
C GLU A 592 10.98 7.12 -0.60
N LEU A 593 11.33 8.34 -0.18
CA LEU A 593 12.72 8.83 -0.21
C LEU A 593 13.67 7.94 0.61
N VAL A 594 13.22 7.39 1.75
CA VAL A 594 14.00 6.42 2.54
C VAL A 594 14.28 5.18 1.72
N GLU A 595 13.24 4.63 1.08
CA GLU A 595 13.28 3.40 0.30
C GLU A 595 14.17 3.52 -0.96
N VAL A 596 14.04 4.63 -1.69
CA VAL A 596 14.85 4.92 -2.88
C VAL A 596 16.34 4.99 -2.50
N ASN A 597 16.68 5.72 -1.43
CA ASN A 597 18.06 5.81 -0.97
C ASN A 597 18.59 4.46 -0.45
N TYR A 598 17.78 3.71 0.30
CA TYR A 598 18.14 2.39 0.82
C TYR A 598 18.53 1.46 -0.32
N LEU A 599 17.67 1.33 -1.33
CA LEU A 599 17.95 0.43 -2.42
C LEU A 599 19.07 0.94 -3.33
N ASN A 600 19.31 2.27 -3.44
CA ASN A 600 20.48 2.84 -4.12
C ASN A 600 21.82 2.47 -3.45
N GLY A 601 21.79 1.81 -2.28
CA GLY A 601 22.96 1.54 -1.47
C GLY A 601 23.47 2.78 -0.74
N ASP A 602 22.72 3.89 -0.78
CA ASP A 602 23.04 5.11 -0.07
C ASP A 602 22.42 5.08 1.33
N PHE A 603 22.96 4.19 2.16
CA PHE A 603 22.46 3.96 3.53
C PHE A 603 22.58 5.19 4.43
N THR A 604 23.50 6.11 4.10
CA THR A 604 23.67 7.38 4.83
C THR A 604 22.50 8.31 4.54
N ASN A 605 22.15 8.51 3.26
CA ASN A 605 20.99 9.31 2.89
C ASN A 605 19.67 8.61 3.26
N ALA A 606 19.60 7.28 3.24
CA ALA A 606 18.43 6.55 3.73
C ALA A 606 18.15 6.81 5.21
N SER A 607 19.19 6.71 6.04
CA SER A 607 19.09 7.00 7.48
C SER A 607 18.79 8.48 7.76
N SER A 608 19.32 9.39 6.94
CA SER A 608 19.06 10.83 7.06
C SER A 608 17.61 11.16 6.69
N ALA A 609 17.11 10.61 5.58
CA ALA A 609 15.72 10.76 5.17
C ALA A 609 14.73 10.21 6.21
N LEU A 610 15.07 9.10 6.89
CA LEU A 610 14.27 8.57 8.00
C LEU A 610 14.27 9.51 9.20
N SER A 611 15.42 10.11 9.55
CA SER A 611 15.49 11.12 10.61
C SER A 611 14.65 12.35 10.29
N ASP A 612 14.66 12.79 9.03
CA ASP A 612 13.84 13.93 8.58
C ASP A 612 12.35 13.58 8.61
N LEU A 613 11.97 12.35 8.23
CA LEU A 613 10.59 11.85 8.31
C LEU A 613 10.09 11.83 9.77
N GLY A 614 10.91 11.39 10.72
CA GLY A 614 10.59 11.40 12.15
C GLY A 614 10.60 12.80 12.78
N GLY A 615 11.25 13.78 12.15
CA GLY A 615 11.28 15.18 12.57
C GLY A 615 10.06 15.99 12.15
N LEU A 616 9.11 15.40 11.41
CA LEU A 616 7.90 16.09 10.97
C LEU A 616 6.99 16.45 12.15
N ASN A 617 6.51 17.69 12.14
CA ASN A 617 5.49 18.12 13.10
C ASN A 617 4.10 17.62 12.65
N GLY A 618 3.28 17.17 13.60
CA GLY A 618 1.89 16.83 13.34
C GLY A 618 1.66 15.46 12.70
N LEU A 619 2.61 14.52 12.85
CA LEU A 619 2.40 13.12 12.50
C LEU A 619 1.17 12.56 13.23
N THR A 620 0.35 11.79 12.52
CA THR A 620 -0.72 11.00 13.14
C THR A 620 -0.13 9.87 14.00
N GLU A 621 -0.95 9.27 14.86
CA GLU A 621 -0.54 8.10 15.66
C GLU A 621 -0.07 6.93 14.76
N ALA A 622 -0.77 6.69 13.65
CA ALA A 622 -0.42 5.65 12.68
C ALA A 622 0.93 5.94 11.99
N GLN A 623 1.16 7.19 11.59
CA GLN A 623 2.43 7.60 10.98
C GLN A 623 3.59 7.55 11.98
N THR A 624 3.36 7.97 13.23
CA THR A 624 4.37 7.87 14.29
C THR A 624 4.77 6.42 14.52
N SER A 625 3.79 5.52 14.61
CA SER A 625 4.05 4.09 14.74
C SER A 625 4.79 3.50 13.53
N ASP A 626 4.48 3.91 12.31
CA ASP A 626 5.22 3.48 11.12
C ASP A 626 6.66 3.99 11.10
N VAL A 627 6.92 5.24 11.49
CA VAL A 627 8.29 5.78 11.62
C VAL A 627 9.10 4.99 12.65
N GLU A 628 8.51 4.66 13.80
CA GLU A 628 9.14 3.82 14.82
C GLU A 628 9.48 2.42 14.27
N GLY A 629 8.50 1.76 13.64
CA GLY A 629 8.69 0.44 13.03
C GLY A 629 9.74 0.46 11.92
N LEU A 630 9.73 1.49 11.07
CA LEU A 630 10.74 1.69 10.03
C LEU A 630 12.13 1.96 10.62
N GLY A 631 12.21 2.64 11.76
CA GLY A 631 13.45 2.88 12.49
C GLY A 631 14.07 1.64 13.12
N ASP A 632 13.27 0.62 13.42
CA ASP A 632 13.76 -0.70 13.83
C ASP A 632 14.12 -1.58 12.61
N LEU A 633 13.34 -1.50 11.53
CA LEU A 633 13.50 -2.36 10.35
C LEU A 633 14.66 -1.94 9.43
N LEU A 634 14.83 -0.64 9.17
CA LEU A 634 15.83 -0.15 8.22
C LEU A 634 17.27 -0.51 8.60
N PRO A 635 17.74 -0.32 9.85
CA PRO A 635 19.10 -0.72 10.25
C PRO A 635 19.34 -2.21 10.05
N TYR A 636 18.33 -3.04 10.35
CA TYR A 636 18.42 -4.48 10.17
C TYR A 636 18.60 -4.86 8.69
N LEU A 637 17.83 -4.25 7.81
CA LEU A 637 17.96 -4.49 6.37
C LEU A 637 19.30 -3.97 5.82
N ILE A 638 19.82 -2.85 6.33
CA ILE A 638 21.15 -2.35 6.01
C ILE A 638 22.22 -3.38 6.39
N ASP A 639 22.13 -4.02 7.57
CA ASP A 639 23.08 -5.06 7.98
C ASP A 639 23.05 -6.27 7.03
N VAL A 640 21.85 -6.73 6.63
CA VAL A 640 21.70 -7.80 5.63
C VAL A 640 22.38 -7.43 4.30
N ARG A 641 22.26 -6.17 3.86
CA ARG A 641 22.89 -5.71 2.62
C ARG A 641 24.40 -5.54 2.74
N ASN A 642 24.91 -5.12 3.90
CA ASN A 642 26.34 -5.02 4.17
C ASN A 642 27.03 -6.39 4.16
N ASP A 643 26.29 -7.47 4.44
CA ASP A 643 26.74 -8.86 4.30
C ASP A 643 26.71 -9.39 2.85
N ASP A 644 26.50 -8.53 1.85
CA ASP A 644 26.26 -8.89 0.44
C ASP A 644 25.03 -9.81 0.22
N ARG A 645 24.14 -9.90 1.22
CA ARG A 645 22.89 -10.64 1.17
C ARG A 645 21.74 -9.72 0.78
N TYR A 646 20.54 -10.29 0.71
CA TYR A 646 19.30 -9.57 0.49
C TYR A 646 18.15 -10.26 1.22
N GLU A 647 16.98 -9.64 1.19
CA GLU A 647 15.77 -10.01 1.91
C GLU A 647 15.23 -11.42 1.56
N GLY A 648 15.63 -11.99 0.43
CA GLY A 648 15.31 -13.37 0.03
C GLY A 648 16.34 -14.42 0.43
N THR A 649 17.37 -14.03 1.21
CA THR A 649 18.44 -14.91 1.72
C THR A 649 18.62 -14.79 3.23
N LEU A 650 17.53 -14.49 3.93
CA LEU A 650 17.49 -14.49 5.38
C LEU A 650 17.66 -15.92 5.90
N ASN A 651 18.39 -16.06 7.01
CA ASN A 651 18.52 -17.31 7.74
C ASN A 651 17.34 -17.52 8.70
N ASP A 652 17.25 -18.71 9.31
CA ASP A 652 16.12 -19.06 10.18
C ASP A 652 15.94 -18.11 11.38
N THR A 653 17.04 -17.63 11.97
CA THR A 653 16.97 -16.68 13.11
C THR A 653 16.43 -15.33 12.65
N GLU A 654 16.82 -14.90 11.46
CA GLU A 654 16.37 -13.65 10.87
C GLU A 654 14.91 -13.72 10.44
N ILE A 655 14.47 -14.87 9.91
CA ILE A 655 13.05 -15.13 9.61
C ILE A 655 12.21 -15.09 10.90
N VAL A 656 12.71 -15.67 12.00
CA VAL A 656 12.03 -15.58 13.31
C VAL A 656 11.93 -14.14 13.77
N TRP A 657 13.01 -13.35 13.66
CA TRP A 657 12.97 -11.93 13.98
C TRP A 657 11.92 -11.18 13.14
N MET A 658 11.82 -11.46 11.84
CA MET A 658 10.81 -10.86 10.96
C MET A 658 9.38 -11.25 11.37
N ILE A 659 9.15 -12.49 11.80
CA ILE A 659 7.85 -12.94 12.31
C ILE A 659 7.50 -12.19 13.60
N ASP A 660 8.43 -12.07 14.54
CA ASP A 660 8.24 -11.34 15.79
C ASP A 660 7.99 -9.86 15.53
N PHE A 661 8.75 -9.25 14.61
CA PHE A 661 8.57 -7.87 14.18
C PHE A 661 7.14 -7.62 13.69
N VAL A 662 6.61 -8.49 12.84
CA VAL A 662 5.23 -8.39 12.31
C VAL A 662 4.17 -8.55 13.41
N ASN A 663 4.42 -9.40 14.40
CA ASN A 663 3.49 -9.59 15.52
C ASN A 663 3.44 -8.37 16.44
N ASP A 664 4.55 -7.66 16.58
CA ASP A 664 4.66 -6.43 17.39
C ASP A 664 4.30 -5.15 16.59
N ASN A 665 4.26 -5.20 15.26
CA ASN A 665 4.02 -4.04 14.38
C ASN A 665 2.82 -4.25 13.44
N SER A 666 1.73 -3.53 13.69
CA SER A 666 0.54 -3.48 12.81
C SER A 666 0.53 -2.26 11.87
N ASN A 667 1.70 -1.66 11.62
CA ASN A 667 1.91 -0.48 10.78
C ASN A 667 2.42 -0.88 9.37
N GLN A 668 2.68 0.11 8.50
CA GLN A 668 3.12 -0.15 7.12
C GLN A 668 4.45 -0.92 7.07
N ALA A 669 5.43 -0.61 7.92
CA ALA A 669 6.65 -1.41 8.04
C ALA A 669 6.35 -2.89 8.33
N GLY A 670 5.41 -3.18 9.24
CA GLY A 670 4.92 -4.54 9.50
C GLY A 670 4.29 -5.21 8.27
N ASP A 671 3.48 -4.48 7.50
CA ASP A 671 2.84 -5.00 6.28
C ASP A 671 3.83 -5.28 5.14
N GLU A 672 4.90 -4.50 5.04
CA GLU A 672 6.00 -4.73 4.10
C GLU A 672 6.80 -5.98 4.48
N VAL A 673 7.01 -6.25 5.78
CA VAL A 673 7.63 -7.50 6.23
C VAL A 673 6.72 -8.71 5.98
N LYS A 674 5.39 -8.59 6.15
CA LYS A 674 4.45 -9.65 5.73
C LYS A 674 4.59 -9.96 4.24
N SER A 675 4.71 -8.91 3.43
CA SER A 675 4.85 -9.01 1.98
C SER A 675 6.16 -9.72 1.59
N LEU A 676 7.27 -9.34 2.22
CA LEU A 676 8.58 -9.98 2.10
C LEU A 676 8.51 -11.48 2.45
N LEU A 677 7.94 -11.81 3.60
CA LEU A 677 7.80 -13.18 4.09
C LEU A 677 6.96 -14.04 3.14
N LYS A 678 5.85 -13.49 2.66
CA LYS A 678 4.96 -14.17 1.70
C LYS A 678 5.59 -14.32 0.32
N PHE A 679 6.46 -13.40 -0.09
CA PHE A 679 7.07 -13.45 -1.41
C PHE A 679 8.26 -14.41 -1.44
N TYR A 680 9.22 -14.28 -0.52
CA TYR A 680 10.46 -15.05 -0.57
C TYR A 680 10.35 -16.42 0.11
N TYR A 681 9.60 -16.53 1.21
CA TYR A 681 9.58 -17.72 2.06
C TYR A 681 8.23 -18.46 2.05
N ASP A 682 7.24 -17.93 1.33
CA ASP A 682 5.85 -18.44 1.31
C ASP A 682 5.20 -18.54 2.70
N ILE A 683 5.64 -17.69 3.63
CA ILE A 683 5.09 -17.56 4.97
C ILE A 683 3.96 -16.53 4.94
N ASP A 684 2.75 -16.96 5.34
CA ASP A 684 1.57 -16.10 5.41
C ASP A 684 1.23 -15.81 6.87
N ILE A 685 1.43 -14.57 7.32
CA ILE A 685 1.13 -14.14 8.69
C ILE A 685 -0.24 -13.48 8.72
N ASN A 686 -1.08 -13.95 9.64
CA ASN A 686 -2.49 -13.59 9.83
C ASN A 686 -3.48 -14.11 8.78
N GLY A 687 -3.01 -14.75 7.71
CA GLY A 687 -3.85 -15.33 6.68
C GLY A 687 -4.67 -14.26 5.98
N PHE A 688 -4.39 -13.99 4.71
CA PHE A 688 -5.44 -13.42 3.87
C PHE A 688 -6.70 -14.30 4.06
N GLU A 689 -7.86 -13.66 4.29
CA GLU A 689 -9.13 -14.34 4.56
C GLU A 689 -9.19 -15.70 3.85
N ASN A 690 -9.26 -16.80 4.62
CA ASN A 690 -9.26 -18.15 4.08
C ASN A 690 -10.13 -18.23 2.84
N LEU A 691 -9.47 -18.29 1.69
CA LEU A 691 -10.08 -18.39 0.38
C LEU A 691 -10.64 -19.80 0.29
N ARG A 692 -11.91 -20.00 0.70
CA ARG A 692 -12.63 -21.26 0.49
C ARG A 692 -12.83 -21.50 -1.01
N GLY A 693 -11.78 -21.94 -1.67
CA GLY A 693 -11.82 -22.68 -2.92
C GLY A 693 -12.14 -24.14 -2.61
N SER A 694 -13.37 -24.43 -2.19
CA SER A 694 -13.90 -25.78 -2.33
C SER A 694 -15.39 -25.68 -2.61
N HIS A 695 -15.77 -26.11 -3.81
CA HIS A 695 -17.15 -26.41 -4.16
C HIS A 695 -17.73 -27.38 -3.12
N VAL A 696 -18.56 -26.88 -2.21
CA VAL A 696 -19.66 -27.66 -1.65
C VAL A 696 -20.88 -26.76 -1.70
N ASN A 697 -21.83 -27.15 -2.54
CA ASN A 697 -23.17 -26.59 -2.55
C ASN A 697 -23.74 -26.77 -1.14
N GLU A 698 -23.94 -25.72 -0.36
CA GLU A 698 -24.77 -25.81 0.83
C GLU A 698 -25.50 -24.49 1.08
N HIS A 699 -26.81 -24.64 1.23
CA HIS A 699 -27.79 -23.60 1.46
C HIS A 699 -27.52 -22.82 2.75
N GLY A 700 -28.00 -21.57 2.76
CA GLY A 700 -27.56 -20.52 3.67
C GLY A 700 -27.79 -20.73 5.16
N ILE A 701 -26.98 -20.01 5.94
CA ILE A 701 -27.20 -19.65 7.34
C ILE A 701 -26.57 -18.24 7.55
N PRO A 702 -27.15 -17.35 8.39
CA PRO A 702 -26.76 -15.93 8.49
C PRO A 702 -25.40 -15.70 9.14
N GLU A 703 -24.87 -14.48 8.93
CA GLU A 703 -23.71 -13.91 9.60
C GLU A 703 -23.77 -14.10 11.13
N ASP A 704 -22.84 -14.87 11.68
CA ASP A 704 -22.54 -14.87 13.11
C ASP A 704 -21.20 -14.16 13.36
N ASN A 705 -21.28 -13.17 14.26
CA ASN A 705 -20.18 -12.36 14.75
C ASN A 705 -19.05 -13.23 15.33
N VAL A 706 -17.88 -13.25 14.68
CA VAL A 706 -16.67 -13.81 15.28
C VAL A 706 -16.04 -12.74 16.17
N THR A 707 -16.21 -12.92 17.48
CA THR A 707 -15.42 -12.21 18.48
C THR A 707 -14.01 -12.81 18.48
N ILE A 708 -13.04 -12.10 17.91
CA ILE A 708 -11.63 -12.49 17.98
C ILE A 708 -11.17 -12.27 19.43
N SER A 709 -11.01 -13.35 20.18
CA SER A 709 -10.30 -13.30 21.45
C SER A 709 -8.82 -13.09 21.15
N LYS A 710 -8.31 -11.87 21.40
CA LYS A 710 -6.87 -11.62 21.44
C LYS A 710 -6.22 -12.62 22.40
N VAL A 711 -5.34 -13.46 21.88
CA VAL A 711 -4.40 -14.21 22.73
C VAL A 711 -3.50 -13.17 23.36
N LYS A 712 -3.57 -13.03 24.68
CA LYS A 712 -2.73 -12.09 25.44
C LYS A 712 -1.28 -12.55 25.32
N VAL A 713 -0.50 -11.89 24.48
CA VAL A 713 0.94 -12.14 24.36
C VAL A 713 1.62 -11.53 25.58
N VAL A 714 2.71 -12.11 26.05
CA VAL A 714 3.42 -11.70 27.28
C VAL A 714 4.01 -10.27 27.17
N SER A 715 4.09 -9.74 25.94
CA SER A 715 4.39 -8.33 25.65
C SER A 715 3.27 -7.37 26.11
N ASP A 716 2.01 -7.82 26.21
CA ASP A 716 0.90 -7.04 26.74
C ASP A 716 1.10 -6.79 28.25
N GLY A 717 1.68 -5.63 28.58
CA GLY A 717 1.81 -5.14 29.95
C GLY A 717 3.25 -4.98 30.45
N VAL A 718 4.25 -5.17 29.60
CA VAL A 718 5.64 -4.73 29.89
C VAL A 718 5.88 -3.36 29.28
N ASN A 719 6.05 -2.34 30.11
CA ASN A 719 6.38 -0.97 29.68
C ASN A 719 7.74 -0.54 30.22
N ILE A 720 8.54 0.14 29.40
CA ILE A 720 9.88 0.60 29.77
C ILE A 720 9.98 2.09 29.46
N TYR A 721 10.08 2.94 30.48
CA TYR A 721 10.04 4.39 30.31
C TYR A 721 10.80 5.16 31.42
N PRO A 722 11.30 6.38 31.14
CA PRO A 722 11.40 6.98 29.82
C PRO A 722 12.46 6.26 28.96
N ASN A 723 12.25 6.16 27.66
CA ASN A 723 13.24 5.66 26.71
C ASN A 723 13.18 6.56 25.46
N PRO A 724 14.19 7.42 25.19
CA PRO A 724 15.49 7.51 25.86
C PRO A 724 15.44 7.91 27.36
N SER A 725 16.40 7.41 28.15
CA SER A 725 16.57 7.70 29.58
C SER A 725 17.89 8.44 29.85
N LYS A 726 17.95 9.17 30.98
CA LYS A 726 19.18 9.77 31.50
C LYS A 726 19.81 8.93 32.60
N ASP A 727 19.20 8.92 33.78
CA ASP A 727 19.77 8.32 35.00
C ASP A 727 18.98 7.13 35.52
N GLU A 728 17.70 6.99 35.16
CA GLU A 728 16.83 5.94 35.68
C GLU A 728 15.82 5.44 34.64
N LEU A 729 15.55 4.14 34.67
CA LEU A 729 14.61 3.48 33.77
C LEU A 729 13.57 2.73 34.59
N LEU A 730 12.30 3.09 34.45
CA LEU A 730 11.19 2.36 35.07
C LEU A 730 10.70 1.26 34.14
N ILE A 731 10.61 0.05 34.69
CA ILE A 731 10.06 -1.13 34.03
C ILE A 731 8.77 -1.48 34.77
N SER A 732 7.64 -1.34 34.10
CA SER A 732 6.36 -1.87 34.56
C SER A 732 6.16 -3.26 33.98
N LEU A 733 5.89 -4.24 34.83
CA LEU A 733 5.73 -5.66 34.49
C LEU A 733 4.26 -6.07 34.64
N PRO A 734 3.74 -7.02 33.84
CA PRO A 734 2.31 -7.32 33.76
C PRO A 734 1.70 -7.95 35.02
N THR A 735 2.53 -8.50 35.93
CA THR A 735 2.10 -9.10 37.21
C THR A 735 3.25 -9.11 38.20
N ASN A 736 2.92 -9.06 39.50
CA ASN A 736 3.87 -9.17 40.61
C ASN A 736 4.07 -10.61 41.13
N GLU A 737 3.43 -11.60 40.51
CA GLU A 737 3.45 -13.00 40.98
C GLU A 737 4.55 -13.86 40.34
N LEU A 738 5.16 -13.40 39.24
CA LEU A 738 6.25 -14.10 38.56
C LEU A 738 7.58 -13.39 38.83
N GLU A 739 8.63 -14.14 39.09
CA GLU A 739 9.99 -13.60 39.09
C GLU A 739 10.40 -13.25 37.66
N TRP A 740 10.92 -12.04 37.48
CA TRP A 740 11.49 -11.56 36.23
C TRP A 740 12.98 -11.35 36.41
N GLU A 741 13.78 -12.02 35.59
CA GLU A 741 15.17 -11.70 35.39
C GLU A 741 15.28 -10.57 34.38
N ILE A 742 16.03 -9.52 34.74
CA ILE A 742 16.25 -8.34 33.93
C ILE A 742 17.74 -8.23 33.65
N VAL A 743 18.13 -8.18 32.37
CA VAL A 743 19.52 -8.15 31.93
C VAL A 743 19.71 -6.98 30.96
N ILE A 744 20.64 -6.08 31.27
CA ILE A 744 21.08 -5.05 30.32
C ILE A 744 22.36 -5.51 29.64
N LEU A 745 22.37 -5.42 28.32
CA LEU A 745 23.44 -5.84 27.43
C LEU A 745 23.94 -4.63 26.62
N ASP A 746 25.25 -4.58 26.35
CA ASP A 746 25.75 -3.73 25.27
C ASP A 746 25.42 -4.31 23.88
N LEU A 747 25.72 -3.57 22.81
CA LEU A 747 25.48 -4.02 21.43
C LEU A 747 26.32 -5.26 21.03
N ASN A 748 27.36 -5.61 21.80
CA ASN A 748 28.16 -6.81 21.59
C ASN A 748 27.65 -8.00 22.42
N GLY A 749 26.54 -7.86 23.14
CA GLY A 749 25.94 -8.90 23.98
C GLY A 749 26.63 -9.08 25.34
N VAL A 750 27.48 -8.15 25.76
CA VAL A 750 28.13 -8.17 27.08
C VAL A 750 27.13 -7.73 28.13
N ILE A 751 26.95 -8.53 29.18
CA ILE A 751 26.07 -8.20 30.32
C ILE A 751 26.69 -7.06 31.13
N LEU A 752 26.00 -5.92 31.14
CA LEU A 752 26.38 -4.72 31.90
C LEU A 752 25.66 -4.65 33.24
N SER A 753 24.43 -5.15 33.31
CA SER A 753 23.64 -5.21 34.54
C SER A 753 22.71 -6.42 34.53
N LYS A 754 22.47 -7.00 35.70
CA LYS A 754 21.55 -8.11 35.90
C LYS A 754 20.84 -7.96 37.25
N SER A 755 19.52 -8.00 37.25
CA SER A 755 18.69 -7.98 38.45
C SER A 755 17.54 -8.98 38.34
N ILE A 756 16.92 -9.30 39.47
CA ILE A 756 15.70 -10.11 39.53
C ILE A 756 14.67 -9.31 40.33
N THR A 757 13.42 -9.29 39.86
CA THR A 757 12.33 -8.58 40.52
C THR A 757 11.03 -9.37 40.43
N SER A 758 10.21 -9.29 41.48
CA SER A 758 8.79 -9.67 41.45
C SER A 758 7.88 -8.44 41.60
N SER A 759 8.44 -7.22 41.62
CA SER A 759 7.65 -6.00 41.72
C SER A 759 7.01 -5.63 40.38
N PHE A 760 5.77 -5.16 40.42
CA PHE A 760 5.07 -4.59 39.26
C PHE A 760 5.84 -3.43 38.64
N ASN A 761 6.49 -2.60 39.46
CA ASN A 761 7.33 -1.48 39.02
C ASN A 761 8.76 -1.68 39.53
N HIS A 762 9.74 -1.67 38.64
CA HIS A 762 11.15 -1.81 38.97
C HIS A 762 11.97 -0.69 38.33
N ILE A 763 12.76 0.01 39.14
CA ILE A 763 13.62 1.10 38.67
C ILE A 763 15.04 0.56 38.51
N ILE A 764 15.63 0.80 37.35
CA ILE A 764 17.05 0.54 37.10
C ILE A 764 17.82 1.84 37.16
N ASP A 765 18.89 1.85 37.95
CA ASP A 765 19.89 2.92 37.99
C ASP A 765 20.84 2.80 36.77
N LEU A 766 20.82 3.81 35.92
CA LEU A 766 21.64 3.96 34.72
C LEU A 766 22.73 5.02 34.89
N SER A 767 22.91 5.57 36.10
CA SER A 767 23.88 6.66 36.39
C SER A 767 25.32 6.33 35.96
N LYS A 768 25.70 5.04 36.03
CA LYS A 768 27.05 4.55 35.72
C LYS A 768 27.27 4.13 34.26
N MET A 769 26.22 4.17 33.44
CA MET A 769 26.30 3.80 32.02
C MET A 769 26.59 5.04 31.15
N THR A 770 27.40 4.86 30.10
CA THR A 770 27.75 5.95 29.17
C THR A 770 26.60 6.24 28.20
N THR A 771 26.58 7.42 27.58
CA THR A 771 25.67 7.73 26.47
C THR A 771 25.82 6.68 25.37
N GLY A 772 24.71 6.07 24.93
CA GLY A 772 24.75 4.98 23.97
C GLY A 772 23.44 4.19 23.90
N VAL A 773 23.43 3.18 23.02
CA VAL A 773 22.31 2.25 22.84
C VAL A 773 22.63 0.93 23.53
N TYR A 774 21.64 0.38 24.23
CA TYR A 774 21.73 -0.86 24.98
C TYR A 774 20.50 -1.73 24.72
N LEU A 775 20.60 -3.02 25.03
CA LEU A 775 19.46 -3.94 25.00
C LEU A 775 19.08 -4.31 26.42
N ILE A 776 17.79 -4.34 26.72
CA ILE A 776 17.27 -4.91 27.95
C ILE A 776 16.49 -6.19 27.63
N ARG A 777 16.88 -7.28 28.26
CA ARG A 777 16.23 -8.59 28.18
C ARG A 777 15.50 -8.87 29.49
N LEU A 778 14.25 -9.28 29.38
CA LEU A 778 13.36 -9.63 30.48
C LEU A 778 12.96 -11.09 30.31
N THR A 779 13.24 -11.93 31.29
CA THR A 779 12.89 -13.35 31.29
C THR A 779 11.99 -13.64 32.48
N ASN A 780 10.76 -14.10 32.26
CA ASN A 780 9.87 -14.43 33.37
C ASN A 780 10.10 -15.85 33.89
N GLY A 781 9.51 -16.18 35.04
CA GLY A 781 9.62 -17.50 35.67
C GLY A 781 9.07 -18.69 34.86
N LYS A 782 8.46 -18.45 33.69
CA LYS A 782 8.04 -19.50 32.73
C LYS A 782 9.06 -19.71 31.59
N GLY A 783 10.15 -18.93 31.57
CA GLY A 783 11.17 -18.97 30.53
C GLY A 783 10.82 -18.15 29.27
N GLU A 784 9.76 -17.35 29.32
CA GLU A 784 9.39 -16.44 28.22
C GLU A 784 10.32 -15.22 28.25
N ASN A 785 10.84 -14.85 27.08
CA ASN A 785 11.84 -13.78 26.93
C ASN A 785 11.26 -12.60 26.15
N ILE A 786 11.52 -11.39 26.61
CA ILE A 786 11.25 -10.13 25.92
C ILE A 786 12.59 -9.39 25.80
N SER A 787 12.88 -8.81 24.63
CA SER A 787 14.02 -7.89 24.48
C SER A 787 13.51 -6.54 23.98
N ARG A 788 14.05 -5.45 24.52
CA ARG A 788 13.75 -4.07 24.12
C ARG A 788 15.05 -3.27 24.01
N ARG A 789 15.10 -2.30 23.11
CA ARG A 789 16.21 -1.35 23.02
C ARG A 789 16.00 -0.24 24.05
N ILE A 790 17.05 0.17 24.75
CA ILE A 790 17.05 1.37 25.60
C ILE A 790 18.18 2.31 25.17
N GLN A 791 17.88 3.60 25.11
CA GLN A 791 18.84 4.64 24.76
C GLN A 791 19.17 5.47 26.00
N ILE A 792 20.46 5.65 26.29
CA ILE A 792 20.94 6.45 27.42
C ILE A 792 21.57 7.72 26.88
N PHE A 793 21.17 8.88 27.41
CA PHE A 793 21.75 10.17 27.07
C PHE A 793 22.15 10.93 28.34
N LYS A 794 23.46 11.19 28.51
CA LYS A 794 24.02 11.95 29.64
C LYS A 794 24.15 13.44 29.36
#